data_AF-A0ABD3LZD3-F1
#
_entry.id   AF-A0ABD3LZD3-F1
#
_cell.length_a   1.000
_cell.length_b   1.000
_cell.length_c   1.000
_cell.angle_alpha   90.00
_cell.angle_beta   90.00
_cell.angle_gamma   90.00
#
_symmetry.space_group_name_H-M   'P 1'
#
loop_
_entity.id
_entity.type
_entity.pdbx_description
1 polymer ?
#
loop_
_entity_poly.entity_id
_entity_poly.type
_entity_poly.pdbx_seq_one_letter_code
_entity_poly.pdbx_strand_id
1 'polypeptide(L)'
;MTMTMSTSVSTPSSLPPSRISHRAEGGPDLNYLYATNCNCINDDVDDEDGSNKYRQQRRGLRSDTRALRGTSLYLGGEEGPNQKIYCIPGHATRVLCINTITDAVHPIGPIFDANNMILNGKFKWLRGIVIGDIIFGLPCHADCVLRIDTTTDEVTTIPIPYEEYFDDKVPHVVVPPSDSQASSSTTTTASTTTTLAYQERHQPWKYHGGAISPQDGCIYAIPQTSRRVLRIDPITEKCSFVGPELEGRCKWYGGVVGKTDGAIYGIPQNAGGVLRIDASGVVNCNSESISSTPPEARVLVTVHGSYPPGKHNWHGAAASSDGTIVCVPNNVDTVLCIVPALNAAYSPSQPYDDDRQKQQLVSPPEPELYILEGQTSSDIATGRHRTDGKYKYLGAMAGTDGHVYCFPSGSERVLQIDTCRRIARSVGPNLVGYERLSQNKWQNGLTSKLEGCVYAIPLAAETVLRIRTGPSSSGGEQQQNQLLNGAEPEVTTWKLPQPNNVLAKWEGGVLAKNGIIYCMPNNHKAVLQIVPPCVPSREALHRARDEEEKERERARVAQKQLRQQEVEAKRFEKEKKRQQRIEKKNDDKKTKSLEAKGMVKMENESKTDCGARSDEAQPNHSIQKDEADQLTHNEEFTPDGVPFNYKTGIPTLRSSAHRVKFSLDHREHNPNPKSKTGNSTNTTFLPAKLCNEDIFSYSTDEYNFHDAVIDMLKLCDETLVGTFRSLADGTCVIPRLDNFVVPPVTLTRTCQHGKLESAQEYLSDIVDSDSEFLSLFDRFVVETVLPHLKNQLRLCLLEEDNSTSSIDEPVTFYYQRPPTIRIQPGPARALVRPHHDAEYGREY
;
A
#
# COMPACT_ATOMS: atom_id res chain seq x y z
N MET A 1 13.69 -5.82 68.81
CA MET A 1 13.13 -4.67 68.07
C MET A 1 14.31 -4.01 67.38
N THR A 2 14.64 -4.35 66.14
CA THR A 2 13.92 -4.05 64.89
C THR A 2 14.14 -5.18 63.87
N MET A 3 13.08 -5.60 63.19
CA MET A 3 13.12 -6.63 62.16
C MET A 3 13.71 -6.08 60.86
N THR A 4 14.69 -6.80 60.32
CA THR A 4 15.20 -6.69 58.95
C THR A 4 14.25 -7.43 58.01
N MET A 5 13.79 -6.76 56.94
CA MET A 5 13.01 -7.38 55.86
C MET A 5 13.87 -7.44 54.60
N SER A 6 14.13 -8.67 54.17
CA SER A 6 14.78 -9.06 52.93
C SER A 6 13.86 -8.84 51.73
N THR A 7 14.36 -8.22 50.66
CA THR A 7 13.71 -8.25 49.34
C THR A 7 14.57 -9.06 48.38
N SER A 8 13.98 -10.11 47.83
CA SER A 8 14.56 -10.99 46.82
C SER A 8 14.47 -10.33 45.44
N VAL A 9 15.62 -10.20 44.78
CA VAL A 9 15.73 -9.77 43.38
C VAL A 9 15.44 -10.99 42.50
N SER A 10 14.35 -10.93 41.73
CA SER A 10 14.12 -11.85 40.61
C SER A 10 14.87 -11.33 39.38
N THR A 11 15.67 -12.20 38.77
CA THR A 11 16.43 -11.93 37.55
C THR A 11 15.50 -11.87 36.34
N PRO A 12 15.59 -10.85 35.46
CA PRO A 12 14.81 -10.83 34.23
C PRO A 12 15.39 -11.82 33.20
N SER A 13 14.50 -12.61 32.62
CA SER A 13 14.77 -13.52 31.50
C SER A 13 15.30 -12.78 30.27
N SER A 14 16.30 -13.39 29.63
CA SER A 14 17.08 -12.87 28.49
C SER A 14 16.24 -12.49 27.26
N LEU A 15 16.25 -11.21 26.90
CA LEU A 15 15.78 -10.68 25.61
C LEU A 15 16.96 -10.57 24.60
N PRO A 16 16.71 -10.69 23.28
CA PRO A 16 17.72 -10.52 22.24
C PRO A 16 18.19 -9.05 22.13
N PRO A 17 19.43 -8.79 21.67
CA PRO A 17 20.10 -7.49 21.81
C PRO A 17 19.72 -6.41 20.77
N SER A 18 18.61 -6.52 20.04
CA SER A 18 18.28 -5.59 18.95
C SER A 18 17.20 -4.54 19.24
N ARG A 19 16.62 -4.49 20.45
CA ARG A 19 15.67 -3.43 20.85
C ARG A 19 15.94 -2.95 22.27
N ILE A 20 16.44 -1.72 22.43
CA ILE A 20 16.39 -1.00 23.70
C ILE A 20 15.08 -0.21 23.67
N SER A 21 13.98 -0.84 24.06
CA SER A 21 12.68 -0.16 24.24
C SER A 21 12.68 0.53 25.60
N HIS A 22 12.66 1.86 25.61
CA HIS A 22 12.34 2.66 26.78
C HIS A 22 11.07 3.45 26.45
N ARG A 23 9.90 2.82 26.64
CA ARG A 23 8.63 3.56 26.58
C ARG A 23 8.54 4.46 27.81
N ALA A 24 9.02 5.69 27.66
CA ALA A 24 8.86 6.72 28.68
C ALA A 24 7.37 7.03 28.85
N GLU A 25 6.93 7.19 30.10
CA GLU A 25 5.52 7.35 30.44
C GLU A 25 4.90 8.54 29.67
N GLY A 26 3.80 8.28 28.93
CA GLY A 26 3.11 9.29 28.11
C GLY A 26 3.76 9.67 26.77
N GLY A 27 4.92 9.06 26.42
CA GLY A 27 5.69 9.37 25.21
C GLY A 27 5.68 8.29 24.12
N PRO A 28 6.12 8.64 22.89
CA PRO A 28 6.31 7.66 21.84
C PRO A 28 7.45 6.69 22.18
N ASP A 29 7.36 5.48 21.66
CA ASP A 29 8.49 4.54 21.67
C ASP A 29 9.35 4.77 20.42
N LEU A 30 10.67 4.85 20.60
CA LEU A 30 11.62 5.27 19.57
C LEU A 30 12.62 4.14 19.32
N ASN A 31 12.61 3.59 18.10
CA ASN A 31 13.40 2.41 17.75
C ASN A 31 14.26 2.65 16.51
N TYR A 32 15.40 1.95 16.41
CA TYR A 32 16.23 1.94 15.21
C TYR A 32 16.09 0.61 14.46
N LEU A 33 15.73 0.70 13.18
CA LEU A 33 15.71 -0.44 12.27
C LEU A 33 16.92 -0.37 11.34
N TYR A 34 17.67 -1.46 11.29
CA TYR A 34 18.88 -1.57 10.47
C TYR A 34 18.61 -2.42 9.24
N ALA A 35 19.15 -1.99 8.10
CA ALA A 35 19.09 -2.77 6.88
C ALA A 35 19.93 -4.05 7.01
N THR A 36 19.48 -5.13 6.37
CA THR A 36 20.25 -6.36 6.17
C THR A 36 20.69 -6.45 4.72
N ASN A 37 21.92 -6.91 4.45
CA ASN A 37 22.35 -7.20 3.07
C ASN A 37 21.63 -8.45 2.57
N CYS A 38 21.14 -8.40 1.33
CA CYS A 38 20.49 -9.51 0.65
C CYS A 38 21.47 -10.62 0.20
N ASN A 39 22.77 -10.51 0.48
CA ASN A 39 23.83 -11.41 0.02
C ASN A 39 24.38 -12.33 1.13
N CYS A 40 23.54 -12.80 2.07
CA CYS A 40 23.92 -13.86 3.00
C CYS A 40 23.06 -15.11 2.82
N ILE A 41 22.88 -15.50 1.56
CA ILE A 41 22.51 -16.85 1.17
C ILE A 41 23.58 -17.28 0.15
N ASN A 42 24.41 -18.25 0.57
CA ASN A 42 25.52 -18.89 -0.16
C ASN A 42 26.83 -18.11 -0.21
N ASP A 43 27.80 -18.57 0.59
CA ASP A 43 29.24 -18.70 0.27
C ASP A 43 29.96 -19.26 1.52
N ASP A 44 29.74 -20.55 1.82
CA ASP A 44 30.69 -21.30 2.64
C ASP A 44 31.76 -21.83 1.68
N VAL A 45 32.90 -21.13 1.66
CA VAL A 45 34.14 -21.61 1.06
C VAL A 45 34.74 -22.63 2.02
N ASP A 46 34.95 -23.85 1.53
CA ASP A 46 35.71 -24.90 2.20
C ASP A 46 37.14 -24.41 2.48
N ASP A 47 37.44 -24.11 3.74
CA ASP A 47 38.82 -24.03 4.24
C ASP A 47 39.03 -25.16 5.27
N GLU A 48 39.69 -26.21 4.79
CA GLU A 48 40.33 -27.24 5.61
C GLU A 48 41.48 -26.61 6.42
N ASP A 49 41.27 -26.29 7.69
CA ASP A 49 42.30 -26.58 8.69
C ASP A 49 41.72 -26.70 10.10
N GLY A 50 41.90 -27.88 10.69
CA GLY A 50 41.39 -28.21 12.01
C GLY A 50 42.30 -27.67 13.10
N SER A 51 41.88 -26.63 13.83
CA SER A 51 42.18 -26.54 15.27
C SER A 51 41.35 -25.51 16.03
N ASN A 52 40.69 -26.00 17.09
CA ASN A 52 40.36 -25.33 18.35
C ASN A 52 39.80 -23.89 18.31
N LYS A 53 38.46 -23.77 18.39
CA LYS A 53 37.75 -22.74 19.20
C LYS A 53 36.25 -23.04 19.36
N TYR A 54 35.88 -24.17 19.96
CA TYR A 54 34.52 -24.39 20.49
C TYR A 54 34.32 -23.61 21.80
N ARG A 55 34.17 -22.29 21.68
CA ARG A 55 33.57 -21.37 22.66
C ARG A 55 33.50 -19.96 22.10
N GLN A 56 32.66 -19.75 21.07
CA GLN A 56 31.99 -18.46 20.91
C GLN A 56 30.50 -18.68 20.87
N GLN A 57 29.87 -18.10 21.89
CA GLN A 57 28.45 -17.88 22.03
C GLN A 57 27.79 -17.58 20.68
N ARG A 58 26.61 -18.17 20.46
CA ARG A 58 25.55 -17.61 19.61
C ARG A 58 25.30 -16.15 20.02
N ARG A 59 26.10 -15.21 19.51
CA ARG A 59 25.85 -13.78 19.52
C ARG A 59 24.89 -13.49 18.35
N GLY A 60 23.82 -12.76 18.63
CA GLY A 60 22.73 -12.48 17.68
C GLY A 60 23.21 -12.00 16.31
N LEU A 61 22.39 -12.22 15.28
CA LEU A 61 22.59 -11.64 13.96
C LEU A 61 23.02 -10.18 14.12
N ARG A 62 24.29 -9.89 13.78
CA ARG A 62 24.80 -8.52 13.83
C ARG A 62 24.06 -7.73 12.76
N SER A 63 23.53 -6.57 13.14
CA SER A 63 23.00 -5.57 12.21
C SER A 63 24.04 -5.27 11.13
N ASP A 64 23.74 -5.61 9.87
CA ASP A 64 24.64 -5.37 8.76
C ASP A 64 24.46 -3.95 8.21
N THR A 65 25.13 -3.00 8.83
CA THR A 65 25.07 -1.58 8.42
C THR A 65 25.76 -1.29 7.08
N ARG A 66 26.30 -2.29 6.38
CA ARG A 66 26.96 -2.11 5.07
C ARG A 66 26.02 -1.53 4.01
N ALA A 67 24.73 -1.88 4.03
CA ALA A 67 23.74 -1.39 3.07
C ALA A 67 23.44 0.12 3.18
N LEU A 68 23.72 0.75 4.32
CA LEU A 68 23.45 2.18 4.56
C LEU A 68 24.73 3.02 4.64
N ARG A 69 25.82 2.60 3.98
CA ARG A 69 27.08 3.39 3.95
C ARG A 69 26.98 4.59 3.00
N GLY A 70 27.61 5.70 3.37
CA GLY A 70 27.60 6.95 2.61
C GLY A 70 26.90 8.11 3.33
N THR A 71 26.54 9.16 2.60
CA THR A 71 25.83 10.35 3.12
C THR A 71 24.71 10.71 2.15
N SER A 72 23.67 11.42 2.61
CA SER A 72 22.59 11.89 1.75
C SER A 72 21.87 10.76 1.00
N LEU A 73 21.66 9.64 1.70
CA LEU A 73 21.24 8.38 1.12
C LEU A 73 19.85 8.44 0.52
N TYR A 74 18.83 8.72 1.33
CA TYR A 74 17.43 8.75 0.90
C TYR A 74 16.81 10.12 1.19
N LEU A 75 16.11 10.67 0.20
CA LEU A 75 15.56 12.03 0.25
C LEU A 75 14.02 12.05 0.26
N GLY A 76 13.42 10.92 0.62
CA GLY A 76 11.98 10.73 0.70
C GLY A 76 11.66 9.25 0.82
N GLY A 77 10.39 8.95 1.02
CA GLY A 77 9.89 7.59 0.94
C GLY A 77 8.37 7.61 0.96
N GLU A 78 7.75 6.59 0.41
CA GLU A 78 6.30 6.47 0.31
C GLU A 78 5.85 5.05 0.65
N GLU A 79 4.69 4.92 1.29
CA GLU A 79 4.07 3.61 1.54
C GLU A 79 3.24 3.18 0.33
N GLY A 80 3.56 2.01 -0.22
CA GLY A 80 2.76 1.36 -1.26
C GLY A 80 1.46 0.74 -0.72
N PRO A 81 0.53 0.37 -1.60
CA PRO A 81 -0.67 -0.38 -1.23
C PRO A 81 -0.38 -1.70 -0.50
N ASN A 82 0.77 -2.30 -0.78
CA ASN A 82 1.26 -3.57 -0.21
C ASN A 82 1.82 -3.49 1.23
N GLN A 83 1.67 -2.36 1.94
CA GLN A 83 2.19 -2.14 3.29
C GLN A 83 3.73 -2.24 3.38
N LYS A 84 4.42 -1.87 2.30
CA LYS A 84 5.86 -1.63 2.31
C LYS A 84 6.12 -0.15 2.05
N ILE A 85 7.16 0.39 2.68
CA ILE A 85 7.66 1.72 2.41
C ILE A 85 8.88 1.62 1.51
N TYR A 86 8.94 2.45 0.48
CA TYR A 86 10.03 2.53 -0.47
C TYR A 86 10.75 3.88 -0.32
N CYS A 87 12.00 3.85 0.13
CA CYS A 87 12.81 5.06 0.30
C CYS A 87 13.43 5.47 -1.05
N ILE A 88 13.24 6.73 -1.41
CA ILE A 88 13.69 7.31 -2.69
C ILE A 88 15.18 7.67 -2.62
N PRO A 89 16.04 7.08 -3.47
CA PRO A 89 17.48 7.23 -3.38
C PRO A 89 17.96 8.60 -3.88
N GLY A 90 18.59 9.37 -3.00
CA GLY A 90 19.39 10.54 -3.34
C GLY A 90 20.80 10.13 -3.78
N HIS A 91 21.62 9.70 -2.82
CA HIS A 91 22.97 9.15 -3.08
C HIS A 91 23.02 7.63 -2.93
N ALA A 92 22.03 7.05 -2.26
CA ALA A 92 21.94 5.60 -2.16
C ALA A 92 21.96 5.01 -3.58
N THR A 93 22.66 3.88 -3.71
CA THR A 93 22.79 3.20 -4.99
C THR A 93 21.53 2.43 -5.36
N ARG A 94 20.64 2.16 -4.42
CA ARG A 94 19.43 1.35 -4.62
C ARG A 94 18.27 1.94 -3.83
N VAL A 95 17.05 1.56 -4.19
CA VAL A 95 15.85 1.84 -3.37
C VAL A 95 15.93 1.02 -2.09
N LEU A 96 15.50 1.56 -0.96
CA LEU A 96 15.37 0.81 0.29
C LEU A 96 13.91 0.44 0.51
N CYS A 97 13.65 -0.84 0.76
CA CYS A 97 12.33 -1.33 1.11
C CYS A 97 12.25 -1.58 2.62
N ILE A 98 11.15 -1.16 3.24
CA ILE A 98 10.81 -1.39 4.64
C ILE A 98 9.45 -2.08 4.69
N ASN A 99 9.38 -3.31 5.19
CA ASN A 99 8.12 -3.99 5.41
C ASN A 99 7.51 -3.53 6.74
N THR A 100 6.33 -2.92 6.74
CA THR A 100 5.73 -2.31 7.94
C THR A 100 5.06 -3.33 8.88
N ILE A 101 4.93 -4.59 8.43
CA ILE A 101 4.42 -5.70 9.23
C ILE A 101 5.55 -6.38 9.99
N THR A 102 6.68 -6.63 9.32
CA THR A 102 7.81 -7.38 9.90
C THR A 102 8.94 -6.50 10.43
N ASP A 103 8.91 -5.20 10.12
CA ASP A 103 10.01 -4.24 10.30
C ASP A 103 11.30 -4.62 9.55
N ALA A 104 11.21 -5.52 8.56
CA ALA A 104 12.36 -5.91 7.75
C ALA A 104 12.78 -4.77 6.81
N VAL A 105 14.09 -4.50 6.73
CA VAL A 105 14.66 -3.41 5.94
C VAL A 105 15.74 -3.95 5.00
N HIS A 106 15.61 -3.76 3.70
CA HIS A 106 16.58 -4.27 2.71
C HIS A 106 16.55 -3.47 1.39
N PRO A 107 17.68 -3.38 0.67
CA PRO A 107 17.73 -2.70 -0.63
C PRO A 107 17.14 -3.56 -1.76
N ILE A 108 16.45 -2.92 -2.71
CA ILE A 108 15.81 -3.55 -3.88
C ILE A 108 16.17 -2.83 -5.19
N GLY A 109 15.86 -3.45 -6.33
CA GLY A 109 16.05 -2.84 -7.64
C GLY A 109 17.51 -2.80 -8.14
N PRO A 110 17.75 -2.19 -9.31
CA PRO A 110 19.08 -2.08 -9.91
C PRO A 110 19.95 -1.06 -9.15
N ILE A 111 21.26 -1.08 -9.46
CA ILE A 111 22.24 -0.14 -8.91
C ILE A 111 22.25 1.13 -9.77
N PHE A 112 22.10 2.29 -9.13
CA PHE A 112 22.17 3.63 -9.69
C PHE A 112 23.35 4.40 -9.08
N ASP A 113 24.51 4.35 -9.73
CA ASP A 113 25.76 4.91 -9.23
C ASP A 113 26.41 5.87 -10.24
N ALA A 114 27.65 6.27 -10.01
CA ALA A 114 28.35 7.22 -10.88
C ALA A 114 28.65 6.67 -12.30
N ASN A 115 28.56 5.36 -12.52
CA ASN A 115 28.86 4.74 -13.81
C ASN A 115 27.66 4.81 -14.77
N ASN A 116 26.44 4.84 -14.25
CA ASN A 116 25.23 4.81 -15.06
C ASN A 116 24.28 5.98 -14.83
N MET A 117 24.60 6.90 -13.91
CA MET A 117 23.79 8.09 -13.65
C MET A 117 24.62 9.36 -13.84
N ILE A 118 23.98 10.39 -14.38
CA ILE A 118 24.58 11.72 -14.49
C ILE A 118 24.92 12.32 -13.11
N LEU A 119 25.78 13.34 -13.11
CA LEU A 119 26.18 14.07 -11.88
C LEU A 119 26.72 13.15 -10.77
N ASN A 120 27.47 12.10 -11.17
CA ASN A 120 28.08 11.10 -10.29
C ASN A 120 27.07 10.30 -9.44
N GLY A 121 25.82 10.18 -9.89
CA GLY A 121 24.78 9.43 -9.18
C GLY A 121 24.39 10.01 -7.82
N LYS A 122 24.59 11.31 -7.61
CA LYS A 122 24.25 12.03 -6.37
C LYS A 122 22.95 12.80 -6.51
N PHE A 123 22.21 12.93 -5.41
CA PHE A 123 20.92 13.63 -5.34
C PHE A 123 19.96 13.28 -6.50
N LYS A 124 19.94 12.01 -6.93
CA LYS A 124 19.26 11.58 -8.17
C LYS A 124 17.77 11.94 -8.16
N TRP A 125 17.05 11.45 -7.16
CA TRP A 125 15.61 11.69 -7.00
C TRP A 125 15.30 12.26 -5.62
N LEU A 126 14.17 12.97 -5.53
CA LEU A 126 13.69 13.65 -4.33
C LEU A 126 12.19 13.45 -4.18
N ARG A 127 11.76 12.87 -3.05
CA ARG A 127 10.36 12.52 -2.74
C ARG A 127 9.75 11.53 -3.75
N GLY A 128 8.69 10.84 -3.32
CA GLY A 128 7.91 9.95 -4.17
C GLY A 128 6.48 10.46 -4.28
N ILE A 129 5.76 10.00 -5.29
CA ILE A 129 4.32 10.19 -5.42
C ILE A 129 3.70 8.84 -5.77
N VAL A 130 2.75 8.38 -4.95
CA VAL A 130 2.06 7.10 -5.15
C VAL A 130 0.80 7.32 -6.00
N ILE A 131 0.67 6.58 -7.10
CA ILE A 131 -0.53 6.53 -7.94
C ILE A 131 -0.83 5.07 -8.27
N GLY A 132 -1.96 4.57 -7.76
CA GLY A 132 -2.28 3.15 -7.84
C GLY A 132 -1.19 2.32 -7.15
N ASP A 133 -0.63 1.38 -7.90
CA ASP A 133 0.44 0.50 -7.44
C ASP A 133 1.86 0.99 -7.78
N ILE A 134 1.98 2.17 -8.38
CA ILE A 134 3.27 2.73 -8.82
C ILE A 134 3.69 3.91 -7.95
N ILE A 135 4.97 3.96 -7.61
CA ILE A 135 5.62 5.12 -6.97
C ILE A 135 6.54 5.80 -7.97
N PHE A 136 6.30 7.09 -8.21
CA PHE A 136 7.11 7.93 -9.08
C PHE A 136 8.07 8.78 -8.23
N GLY A 137 9.37 8.55 -8.33
CA GLY A 137 10.39 9.38 -7.68
C GLY A 137 10.79 10.55 -8.57
N LEU A 138 10.64 11.77 -8.05
CA LEU A 138 10.80 12.98 -8.87
C LEU A 138 12.27 13.30 -9.13
N PRO A 139 12.64 13.67 -10.37
CA PRO A 139 14.03 13.94 -10.74
C PRO A 139 14.56 15.19 -10.03
N CYS A 140 15.69 15.07 -9.35
CA CYS A 140 16.40 16.20 -8.76
C CYS A 140 17.68 16.47 -9.56
N HIS A 141 18.65 15.56 -9.51
CA HIS A 141 19.84 15.56 -10.38
C HIS A 141 19.68 14.57 -11.53
N ALA A 142 18.88 13.50 -11.35
CA ALA A 142 18.62 12.51 -12.39
C ALA A 142 18.00 13.15 -13.65
N ASP A 143 18.27 12.54 -14.79
CA ASP A 143 17.72 12.87 -16.10
C ASP A 143 16.49 12.01 -16.47
N CYS A 144 16.02 11.20 -15.53
CA CYS A 144 14.87 10.32 -15.66
C CYS A 144 14.02 10.35 -14.38
N VAL A 145 12.75 9.95 -14.49
CA VAL A 145 11.87 9.74 -13.33
C VAL A 145 12.10 8.33 -12.82
N LEU A 146 12.16 8.13 -11.50
CA LEU A 146 12.22 6.79 -10.91
C LEU A 146 10.82 6.17 -10.91
N ARG A 147 10.71 4.90 -11.29
CA ARG A 147 9.46 4.14 -11.28
C ARG A 147 9.63 2.93 -10.38
N ILE A 148 8.71 2.72 -9.44
CA ILE A 148 8.71 1.55 -8.55
C ILE A 148 7.33 0.91 -8.63
N ASP A 149 7.26 -0.34 -9.06
CA ASP A 149 6.05 -1.14 -9.01
C ASP A 149 5.96 -1.85 -7.65
N THR A 150 4.92 -1.53 -6.89
CA THR A 150 4.75 -2.06 -5.53
C THR A 150 4.11 -3.45 -5.50
N THR A 151 3.59 -3.94 -6.63
CA THR A 151 3.08 -5.32 -6.72
C THR A 151 4.22 -6.32 -6.87
N THR A 152 5.24 -5.98 -7.66
CA THR A 152 6.38 -6.84 -7.99
C THR A 152 7.68 -6.46 -7.29
N ASP A 153 7.73 -5.32 -6.60
CA ASP A 153 8.95 -4.65 -6.11
C ASP A 153 9.94 -4.28 -7.25
N GLU A 154 9.48 -4.24 -8.50
CA GLU A 154 10.31 -3.86 -9.65
C GLU A 154 10.66 -2.38 -9.62
N VAL A 155 11.91 -2.04 -9.92
CA VAL A 155 12.41 -0.67 -9.94
C VAL A 155 13.01 -0.38 -11.31
N THR A 156 12.42 0.59 -12.02
CA THR A 156 12.83 1.02 -13.36
C THR A 156 12.86 2.56 -13.45
N THR A 157 13.06 3.10 -14.63
CA THR A 157 13.12 4.55 -14.87
C THR A 157 12.36 4.95 -16.11
N ILE A 158 11.74 6.11 -16.09
CA ILE A 158 11.02 6.70 -17.22
C ILE A 158 11.86 7.84 -17.82
N PRO A 159 12.15 7.84 -19.14
CA PRO A 159 12.96 8.85 -19.77
C PRO A 159 12.26 10.21 -19.86
N ILE A 160 13.04 11.29 -19.80
CA ILE A 160 12.56 12.66 -19.98
C ILE A 160 13.05 13.18 -21.35
N PRO A 161 12.15 13.66 -22.23
CA PRO A 161 12.50 14.04 -23.60
C PRO A 161 13.10 15.45 -23.67
N TYR A 162 14.33 15.65 -23.20
CA TYR A 162 14.96 16.99 -23.22
C TYR A 162 15.17 17.53 -24.64
N GLU A 163 15.64 16.68 -25.57
CA GLU A 163 15.92 17.08 -26.95
C GLU A 163 14.68 17.60 -27.68
N GLU A 164 13.51 17.00 -27.44
CA GLU A 164 12.27 17.39 -28.11
C GLU A 164 11.78 18.80 -27.73
N TYR A 165 12.19 19.32 -26.57
CA TYR A 165 11.67 20.57 -25.99
C TYR A 165 12.68 21.71 -25.90
N PHE A 166 13.98 21.41 -25.83
CA PHE A 166 15.03 22.42 -25.65
C PHE A 166 15.94 22.58 -26.86
N ASP A 167 16.09 21.54 -27.68
CA ASP A 167 16.84 21.63 -28.92
C ASP A 167 15.83 21.87 -30.05
N ASP A 168 15.43 23.14 -30.23
CA ASP A 168 14.71 23.58 -31.43
C ASP A 168 15.44 23.00 -32.64
N LYS A 169 14.76 22.16 -33.46
CA LYS A 169 15.33 21.40 -34.60
C LYS A 169 16.55 22.13 -35.19
N VAL A 170 17.74 21.76 -34.72
CA VAL A 170 18.97 22.46 -35.09
C VAL A 170 19.04 22.38 -36.61
N PRO A 171 18.98 23.49 -37.36
CA PRO A 171 19.18 23.42 -38.79
C PRO A 171 20.56 22.79 -38.95
N HIS A 172 20.62 21.65 -39.63
CA HIS A 172 21.89 21.10 -40.08
C HIS A 172 22.64 22.25 -40.72
N VAL A 173 23.70 22.72 -40.06
CA VAL A 173 24.64 23.66 -40.66
C VAL A 173 25.22 22.89 -41.82
N VAL A 174 24.69 23.15 -43.01
CA VAL A 174 25.25 22.69 -44.27
C VAL A 174 26.62 23.33 -44.33
N VAL A 175 27.66 22.56 -43.99
CA VAL A 175 29.04 22.93 -44.29
C VAL A 175 29.12 22.96 -45.83
N PRO A 176 29.31 24.13 -46.47
CA PRO A 176 29.48 24.16 -47.91
C PRO A 176 30.83 23.49 -48.26
N PRO A 177 30.94 22.83 -49.41
CA PRO A 177 32.17 22.18 -49.80
C PRO A 177 33.27 23.22 -50.01
N SER A 178 34.44 22.85 -49.51
CA SER A 178 35.71 23.56 -49.56
C SER A 178 36.07 24.14 -50.92
N ASP A 179 36.58 25.37 -50.92
CA ASP A 179 37.59 25.78 -51.90
C ASP A 179 38.67 26.68 -51.29
N SER A 180 39.92 26.27 -51.53
CA SER A 180 41.18 27.05 -51.58
C SER A 180 41.81 27.66 -50.31
N GLN A 181 42.85 26.96 -49.83
CA GLN A 181 44.22 27.42 -49.53
C GLN A 181 44.43 28.87 -49.00
N ALA A 182 44.77 28.98 -47.71
CA ALA A 182 45.90 29.80 -47.23
C ALA A 182 46.26 29.48 -45.76
N SER A 183 47.57 29.41 -45.52
CA SER A 183 48.29 29.09 -44.29
C SER A 183 48.08 30.05 -43.12
N SER A 184 47.90 29.53 -41.91
CA SER A 184 48.34 30.15 -40.64
C SER A 184 48.07 29.21 -39.48
N SER A 185 49.11 28.87 -38.72
CA SER A 185 49.04 28.07 -37.50
C SER A 185 48.29 28.82 -36.40
N THR A 186 47.08 28.38 -36.10
CA THR A 186 46.36 28.75 -34.89
C THR A 186 45.75 27.48 -34.30
N THR A 187 46.12 27.17 -33.07
CA THR A 187 45.55 26.10 -32.27
C THR A 187 44.06 26.39 -32.07
N THR A 188 43.21 25.80 -32.90
CA THR A 188 41.77 25.86 -32.74
C THR A 188 41.37 24.97 -31.57
N THR A 189 41.25 25.55 -30.38
CA THR A 189 40.42 24.95 -29.32
C THR A 189 39.00 24.88 -29.85
N ALA A 190 38.56 23.68 -30.23
CA ALA A 190 37.18 23.40 -30.53
C ALA A 190 36.35 23.72 -29.28
N SER A 191 35.68 24.88 -29.27
CA SER A 191 34.69 25.21 -28.26
C SER A 191 33.45 24.40 -28.58
N THR A 192 33.31 23.25 -27.92
CA THR A 192 32.11 22.41 -28.00
C THR A 192 30.94 23.20 -27.42
N THR A 193 30.14 23.86 -28.26
CA THR A 193 28.89 24.48 -27.83
C THR A 193 27.94 23.36 -27.41
N THR A 194 27.70 23.20 -26.11
CA THR A 194 26.73 22.23 -25.57
C THR A 194 25.31 22.72 -25.85
N THR A 195 24.44 21.82 -26.34
CA THR A 195 23.04 22.14 -26.66
C THR A 195 22.24 22.52 -25.41
N LEU A 196 21.10 23.20 -25.57
CA LEU A 196 20.26 23.59 -24.44
C LEU A 196 19.67 22.36 -23.73
N ALA A 197 19.30 21.31 -24.47
CA ALA A 197 18.87 20.05 -23.89
C ALA A 197 19.96 19.41 -23.03
N TYR A 198 21.22 19.42 -23.51
CA TYR A 198 22.34 18.91 -22.71
C TYR A 198 22.51 19.71 -21.42
N GLN A 199 22.43 21.04 -21.50
CA GLN A 199 22.54 21.92 -20.33
C GLN A 199 21.41 21.64 -19.34
N GLU A 200 20.17 21.58 -19.80
CA GLU A 200 19.00 21.31 -18.96
C GLU A 200 19.09 19.93 -18.29
N ARG A 201 19.41 18.88 -19.07
CA ARG A 201 19.62 17.52 -18.58
C ARG A 201 20.62 17.49 -17.41
N HIS A 202 21.72 18.23 -17.53
CA HIS A 202 22.81 18.25 -16.55
C HIS A 202 22.69 19.36 -15.50
N GLN A 203 21.56 20.08 -15.44
CA GLN A 203 21.33 21.01 -14.34
C GLN A 203 21.22 20.25 -13.02
N PRO A 204 21.91 20.71 -11.96
CA PRO A 204 21.69 20.20 -10.62
C PRO A 204 20.41 20.81 -10.03
N TRP A 205 19.72 20.06 -9.18
CA TRP A 205 18.52 20.50 -8.47
C TRP A 205 17.44 21.04 -9.42
N LYS A 206 17.08 20.25 -10.44
CA LYS A 206 16.09 20.61 -11.46
C LYS A 206 14.74 20.89 -10.84
N TYR A 207 14.23 19.94 -10.05
CA TYR A 207 12.92 20.00 -9.41
C TYR A 207 13.00 19.77 -7.91
N HIS A 208 12.07 20.38 -7.18
CA HIS A 208 11.97 20.24 -5.73
C HIS A 208 10.57 19.85 -5.29
N GLY A 209 10.27 18.55 -5.35
CA GLY A 209 8.94 18.03 -5.08
C GLY A 209 7.97 18.26 -6.25
N GLY A 210 6.71 17.93 -6.02
CA GLY A 210 5.65 17.95 -7.02
C GLY A 210 4.33 17.54 -6.39
N ALA A 211 3.26 17.62 -7.16
CA ALA A 211 1.95 17.17 -6.73
C ALA A 211 1.16 16.58 -7.90
N ILE A 212 0.16 15.76 -7.56
CA ILE A 212 -0.83 15.27 -8.52
C ILE A 212 -1.85 16.37 -8.73
N SER A 213 -2.13 16.70 -9.98
CA SER A 213 -3.25 17.56 -10.34
C SER A 213 -4.54 16.75 -10.25
N PRO A 214 -5.54 17.19 -9.44
CA PRO A 214 -6.84 16.53 -9.37
C PRO A 214 -7.66 16.69 -10.66
N GLN A 215 -7.24 17.57 -11.57
CA GLN A 215 -7.97 17.88 -12.79
C GLN A 215 -7.70 16.85 -13.89
N ASP A 216 -6.43 16.50 -14.13
CA ASP A 216 -6.01 15.57 -15.19
C ASP A 216 -5.27 14.32 -14.68
N GLY A 217 -5.12 14.17 -13.36
CA GLY A 217 -4.46 13.02 -12.73
C GLY A 217 -2.95 12.94 -12.95
N CYS A 218 -2.34 13.94 -13.60
CA CYS A 218 -0.92 13.94 -13.91
C CYS A 218 -0.09 14.54 -12.77
N ILE A 219 1.18 14.17 -12.72
CA ILE A 219 2.14 14.71 -11.76
C ILE A 219 2.82 15.93 -12.37
N TYR A 220 2.94 17.00 -11.59
CA TYR A 220 3.69 18.20 -11.96
C TYR A 220 4.83 18.44 -10.98
N ALA A 221 6.07 18.32 -11.46
CA ALA A 221 7.27 18.57 -10.66
C ALA A 221 7.61 20.07 -10.64
N ILE A 222 7.87 20.60 -9.45
CA ILE A 222 8.06 22.03 -9.23
C ILE A 222 9.48 22.45 -9.61
N PRO A 223 9.68 23.37 -10.57
CA PRO A 223 11.00 23.73 -11.07
C PRO A 223 11.79 24.52 -10.03
N GLN A 224 12.88 23.96 -9.53
CA GLN A 224 13.80 24.66 -8.63
C GLN A 224 14.85 25.41 -9.44
N THR A 225 15.60 24.71 -10.28
CA THR A 225 16.55 25.29 -11.23
C THR A 225 16.11 25.10 -12.67
N SER A 226 15.26 24.09 -12.94
CA SER A 226 14.77 23.80 -14.30
C SER A 226 14.09 25.00 -14.94
N ARG A 227 14.22 25.14 -16.25
CA ARG A 227 13.61 26.22 -17.03
C ARG A 227 12.10 26.07 -17.19
N ARG A 228 11.53 24.87 -17.04
CA ARG A 228 10.10 24.63 -17.24
C ARG A 228 9.55 23.66 -16.20
N VAL A 229 8.23 23.60 -16.07
CA VAL A 229 7.56 22.62 -15.22
C VAL A 229 7.57 21.27 -15.95
N LEU A 230 7.88 20.19 -15.25
CA LEU A 230 7.79 18.82 -15.79
C LEU A 230 6.42 18.24 -15.47
N ARG A 231 5.72 17.78 -16.50
CA ARG A 231 4.48 17.01 -16.41
C ARG A 231 4.79 15.54 -16.68
N ILE A 232 4.33 14.65 -15.81
CA ILE A 232 4.47 13.20 -15.92
C ILE A 232 3.06 12.61 -15.93
N ASP A 233 2.72 11.94 -17.02
CA ASP A 233 1.46 11.22 -17.16
C ASP A 233 1.62 9.79 -16.61
N PRO A 234 0.96 9.44 -15.50
CA PRO A 234 1.12 8.14 -14.87
C PRO A 234 0.43 7.00 -15.64
N ILE A 235 -0.48 7.30 -16.57
CA ILE A 235 -1.19 6.27 -17.36
C ILE A 235 -0.34 5.89 -18.57
N THR A 236 0.19 6.88 -19.28
CA THR A 236 1.01 6.63 -20.48
C THR A 236 2.50 6.49 -20.17
N GLU A 237 2.91 6.80 -18.94
CA GLU A 237 4.30 6.86 -18.47
C GLU A 237 5.18 7.77 -19.35
N LYS A 238 4.60 8.88 -19.84
CA LYS A 238 5.29 9.87 -20.66
C LYS A 238 5.53 11.18 -19.91
N CYS A 239 6.69 11.76 -20.14
CA CYS A 239 7.07 13.07 -19.62
C CYS A 239 6.92 14.15 -20.70
N SER A 240 6.56 15.37 -20.30
CA SER A 240 6.41 16.56 -21.16
C SER A 240 6.77 17.82 -20.36
N PHE A 241 7.14 18.91 -21.03
CA PHE A 241 7.39 20.20 -20.37
C PHE A 241 6.24 21.18 -20.65
N VAL A 242 5.82 21.91 -19.61
CA VAL A 242 4.68 22.83 -19.68
C VAL A 242 5.07 24.25 -19.25
N GLY A 243 4.30 25.23 -19.73
CA GLY A 243 4.45 26.63 -19.36
C GLY A 243 5.63 27.36 -20.03
N PRO A 244 5.80 28.65 -19.71
CA PRO A 244 6.88 29.48 -20.24
C PRO A 244 8.24 29.11 -19.62
N GLU A 245 9.31 29.72 -20.12
CA GLU A 245 10.61 29.62 -19.47
C GLU A 245 10.64 30.42 -18.16
N LEU A 246 11.12 29.78 -17.10
CA LEU A 246 11.18 30.28 -15.74
C LEU A 246 12.64 30.45 -15.32
N GLU A 247 13.17 31.66 -15.44
CA GLU A 247 14.57 31.96 -15.18
C GLU A 247 14.94 32.00 -13.69
N GLY A 248 16.18 31.64 -13.38
CA GLY A 248 16.74 31.69 -12.03
C GLY A 248 16.93 30.32 -11.37
N ARG A 249 17.55 30.35 -10.19
CA ARG A 249 17.93 29.15 -9.41
C ARG A 249 17.29 29.16 -8.03
N CYS A 250 17.01 27.97 -7.50
CA CYS A 250 16.33 27.81 -6.21
C CYS A 250 15.00 28.59 -6.14
N LYS A 251 14.24 28.59 -7.24
CA LYS A 251 13.05 29.42 -7.44
C LYS A 251 11.95 29.08 -6.44
N TRP A 252 11.41 27.86 -6.56
CA TRP A 252 10.33 27.36 -5.73
C TRP A 252 10.74 26.10 -4.96
N TYR A 253 10.13 25.90 -3.79
CA TYR A 253 10.45 24.80 -2.88
C TYR A 253 9.18 24.03 -2.51
N GLY A 254 8.95 22.89 -3.16
CA GLY A 254 7.73 22.09 -2.96
C GLY A 254 6.52 22.65 -3.71
N GLY A 255 5.51 21.79 -3.87
CA GLY A 255 4.22 22.11 -4.49
C GLY A 255 3.07 21.67 -3.60
N VAL A 256 2.03 22.49 -3.49
CA VAL A 256 0.83 22.20 -2.69
C VAL A 256 -0.40 22.42 -3.56
N VAL A 257 -1.32 21.45 -3.60
CA VAL A 257 -2.58 21.56 -4.36
C VAL A 257 -3.52 22.53 -3.63
N GLY A 258 -4.04 23.51 -4.37
CA GLY A 258 -5.07 24.42 -3.93
C GLY A 258 -6.41 23.72 -3.78
N LYS A 259 -7.05 23.88 -2.62
CA LYS A 259 -8.30 23.17 -2.28
C LYS A 259 -9.49 23.62 -3.12
N THR A 260 -9.54 24.89 -3.55
CA THR A 260 -10.68 25.51 -4.23
C THR A 260 -10.61 25.43 -5.75
N ASP A 261 -9.44 25.67 -6.34
CA ASP A 261 -9.24 25.65 -7.80
C ASP A 261 -8.58 24.37 -8.33
N GLY A 262 -7.99 23.55 -7.46
CA GLY A 262 -7.25 22.34 -7.84
C GLY A 262 -5.90 22.63 -8.52
N ALA A 263 -5.45 23.88 -8.57
CA ALA A 263 -4.16 24.25 -9.14
C ALA A 263 -3.02 23.89 -8.18
N ILE A 264 -1.81 23.71 -8.69
CA ILE A 264 -0.62 23.42 -7.86
C ILE A 264 0.15 24.71 -7.63
N TYR A 265 0.43 25.02 -6.36
CA TYR A 265 1.12 26.23 -5.93
C TYR A 265 2.56 25.92 -5.50
N GLY A 266 3.54 26.56 -6.16
CA GLY A 266 4.96 26.47 -5.81
C GLY A 266 5.39 27.59 -4.88
N ILE A 267 6.10 27.23 -3.80
CA ILE A 267 6.42 28.17 -2.71
C ILE A 267 7.66 29.00 -3.04
N PRO A 268 7.60 30.34 -3.07
CA PRO A 268 8.72 31.19 -3.53
C PRO A 268 9.90 31.18 -2.56
N GLN A 269 10.94 30.43 -2.86
CA GLN A 269 12.16 30.43 -2.05
C GLN A 269 13.07 31.60 -2.45
N ASN A 270 13.49 31.64 -3.72
CA ASN A 270 14.21 32.78 -4.32
C ASN A 270 13.45 33.42 -5.48
N ALA A 271 12.31 32.85 -5.89
CA ALA A 271 11.46 33.42 -6.93
C ALA A 271 10.83 34.75 -6.51
N GLY A 272 10.53 35.59 -7.51
CA GLY A 272 9.84 36.86 -7.30
C GLY A 272 8.34 36.74 -6.99
N GLY A 273 7.76 35.54 -7.05
CA GLY A 273 6.33 35.32 -6.85
C GLY A 273 5.99 33.84 -6.67
N VAL A 274 4.76 33.56 -6.25
CA VAL A 274 4.20 32.21 -6.09
C VAL A 274 3.91 31.61 -7.47
N LEU A 275 4.43 30.42 -7.75
CA LEU A 275 4.09 29.67 -8.97
C LEU A 275 2.69 29.10 -8.84
N ARG A 276 1.88 29.18 -9.89
CA ARG A 276 0.57 28.51 -10.00
C ARG A 276 0.53 27.71 -11.30
N ILE A 277 0.19 26.43 -11.21
CA ILE A 277 0.09 25.49 -12.33
C ILE A 277 -1.35 24.97 -12.37
N ASP A 278 -2.08 25.27 -13.45
CA ASP A 278 -3.49 24.93 -13.60
C ASP A 278 -3.70 24.10 -14.87
N ALA A 279 -4.15 22.85 -14.69
CA ALA A 279 -4.35 21.87 -15.74
C ALA A 279 -5.82 21.76 -16.17
N SER A 280 -6.72 22.67 -15.75
CA SER A 280 -8.16 22.58 -16.04
C SER A 280 -8.47 22.66 -17.54
N GLY A 281 -7.58 23.28 -18.32
CA GLY A 281 -7.68 23.35 -19.78
C GLY A 281 -7.45 22.01 -20.47
N VAL A 282 -6.87 21.01 -19.78
CA VAL A 282 -6.64 19.67 -20.32
C VAL A 282 -7.94 18.88 -20.43
N VAL A 283 -8.86 19.06 -19.47
CA VAL A 283 -10.12 18.28 -19.39
C VAL A 283 -11.34 18.99 -19.95
N ASN A 284 -11.37 20.33 -19.96
CA ASN A 284 -12.56 21.11 -20.32
C ASN A 284 -12.66 21.48 -21.82
N CYS A 285 -12.09 20.69 -22.73
CA CYS A 285 -12.08 20.97 -24.17
C CYS A 285 -13.20 20.23 -24.94
N ASN A 286 -14.34 20.90 -25.16
CA ASN A 286 -15.46 20.37 -25.95
C ASN A 286 -15.57 20.96 -27.38
N SER A 287 -14.53 21.63 -27.92
CA SER A 287 -14.57 22.14 -29.30
C SER A 287 -13.65 21.36 -30.25
N GLU A 288 -14.20 20.99 -31.42
CA GLU A 288 -13.50 20.26 -32.48
C GLU A 288 -12.22 20.96 -32.96
N SER A 289 -12.07 22.27 -32.72
CA SER A 289 -10.85 23.04 -33.05
C SER A 289 -9.70 22.91 -32.05
N ILE A 290 -9.94 22.40 -30.82
CA ILE A 290 -8.95 22.30 -29.72
C ILE A 290 -8.44 20.85 -29.55
N SER A 291 -9.05 19.88 -30.24
CA SER A 291 -8.62 18.47 -30.23
C SER A 291 -7.21 18.25 -30.81
N SER A 292 -6.68 19.17 -31.61
CA SER A 292 -5.34 19.03 -32.22
C SER A 292 -4.20 19.60 -31.37
N THR A 293 -4.50 20.38 -30.32
CA THR A 293 -3.47 20.92 -29.42
C THR A 293 -3.11 19.86 -28.37
N PRO A 294 -1.81 19.59 -28.15
CA PRO A 294 -1.40 18.56 -27.21
C PRO A 294 -1.71 18.98 -25.76
N PRO A 295 -1.93 18.02 -24.83
CA PRO A 295 -2.31 18.30 -23.44
C PRO A 295 -1.39 19.30 -22.73
N GLU A 296 -0.08 19.19 -22.91
CA GLU A 296 0.94 20.06 -22.31
C GLU A 296 0.78 21.55 -22.68
N ALA A 297 0.26 21.85 -23.87
CA ALA A 297 0.01 23.23 -24.32
C ALA A 297 -1.23 23.85 -23.66
N ARG A 298 -2.06 23.05 -22.99
CA ARG A 298 -3.32 23.47 -22.34
C ARG A 298 -3.17 23.70 -20.83
N VAL A 299 -1.97 23.49 -20.29
CA VAL A 299 -1.64 23.78 -18.89
C VAL A 299 -1.23 25.25 -18.75
N LEU A 300 -1.95 25.99 -17.91
CA LEU A 300 -1.65 27.39 -17.63
C LEU A 300 -0.66 27.48 -16.46
N VAL A 301 0.49 28.12 -16.70
CA VAL A 301 1.52 28.37 -15.68
C VAL A 301 1.68 29.86 -15.50
N THR A 302 1.43 30.35 -14.28
CA THR A 302 1.47 31.78 -13.92
C THR A 302 2.29 32.01 -12.64
N VAL A 303 2.72 33.26 -12.41
CA VAL A 303 3.46 33.65 -11.21
C VAL A 303 2.77 34.86 -10.58
N HIS A 304 2.46 34.77 -9.28
CA HIS A 304 1.63 35.73 -8.55
C HIS A 304 2.39 36.41 -7.40
N GLY A 305 2.10 37.69 -7.16
CA GLY A 305 2.79 38.51 -6.16
C GLY A 305 4.12 39.06 -6.62
N SER A 306 4.79 39.82 -5.75
CA SER A 306 6.07 40.47 -6.02
C SER A 306 6.92 40.51 -4.75
N TYR A 307 7.92 39.63 -4.68
CA TYR A 307 8.81 39.48 -3.54
C TYR A 307 10.28 39.66 -3.95
N PRO A 308 11.15 40.17 -3.06
CA PRO A 308 12.56 40.29 -3.36
C PRO A 308 13.21 38.93 -3.66
N PRO A 309 13.86 38.75 -4.83
CA PRO A 309 14.50 37.49 -5.16
C PRO A 309 15.77 37.25 -4.32
N GLY A 310 16.17 35.99 -4.20
CA GLY A 310 17.52 35.61 -3.73
C GLY A 310 17.77 35.63 -2.21
N LYS A 311 16.74 35.45 -1.38
CA LYS A 311 16.88 35.48 0.09
C LYS A 311 16.59 34.16 0.82
N HIS A 312 16.19 33.10 0.13
CA HIS A 312 15.66 31.85 0.70
C HIS A 312 14.52 32.12 1.68
N ASN A 313 13.52 32.86 1.23
CA ASN A 313 12.47 33.44 2.08
C ASN A 313 11.68 32.34 2.80
N TRP A 314 10.98 31.50 2.03
CA TRP A 314 10.14 30.44 2.59
C TRP A 314 10.64 29.04 2.18
N HIS A 315 10.52 28.08 3.10
CA HIS A 315 11.05 26.71 2.97
C HIS A 315 9.93 25.67 3.00
N GLY A 316 9.22 25.57 1.89
CA GLY A 316 8.03 24.72 1.76
C GLY A 316 6.81 25.33 2.44
N ALA A 317 5.73 24.53 2.51
CA ALA A 317 4.47 24.96 3.08
C ALA A 317 3.67 23.77 3.61
N ALA A 318 2.65 24.09 4.41
CA ALA A 318 1.59 23.17 4.80
C ALA A 318 0.23 23.83 4.55
N ALA A 319 -0.76 23.05 4.09
CA ALA A 319 -2.12 23.54 3.94
C ALA A 319 -2.87 23.44 5.29
N SER A 320 -3.49 24.54 5.70
CA SER A 320 -4.44 24.60 6.81
C SER A 320 -5.74 23.85 6.48
N SER A 321 -6.56 23.60 7.49
CA SER A 321 -7.86 22.93 7.35
C SER A 321 -8.85 23.68 6.43
N ASP A 322 -8.77 25.01 6.41
CA ASP A 322 -9.55 25.88 5.54
C ASP A 322 -9.08 25.85 4.08
N GLY A 323 -7.90 25.28 3.79
CA GLY A 323 -7.29 25.22 2.47
C GLY A 323 -6.24 26.30 2.19
N THR A 324 -6.03 27.24 3.13
CA THR A 324 -4.96 28.24 3.03
C THR A 324 -3.59 27.57 3.13
N ILE A 325 -2.71 27.87 2.19
CA ILE A 325 -1.35 27.34 2.15
C ILE A 325 -0.44 28.29 2.95
N VAL A 326 0.20 27.76 3.99
CA VAL A 326 1.06 28.52 4.91
C VAL A 326 2.53 28.25 4.60
N CYS A 327 3.24 29.25 4.11
CA CYS A 327 4.65 29.17 3.71
C CYS A 327 5.57 29.32 4.94
N VAL A 328 6.52 28.39 5.09
CA VAL A 328 7.37 28.29 6.28
C VAL A 328 8.47 29.36 6.28
N PRO A 329 8.52 30.30 7.24
CA PRO A 329 9.52 31.37 7.24
C PRO A 329 10.92 30.81 7.57
N ASN A 330 11.87 31.01 6.66
CA ASN A 330 13.24 30.57 6.84
C ASN A 330 14.18 31.75 7.09
N ASN A 331 14.36 32.63 6.09
CA ASN A 331 15.23 33.82 6.19
C ASN A 331 14.45 35.14 6.19
N VAL A 332 13.13 35.07 6.42
CA VAL A 332 12.25 36.23 6.56
C VAL A 332 11.55 36.21 7.91
N ASP A 333 11.13 37.37 8.38
CA ASP A 333 10.47 37.57 9.68
C ASP A 333 8.94 37.54 9.56
N THR A 334 8.44 37.02 8.43
CA THR A 334 7.01 37.01 8.10
C THR A 334 6.57 35.69 7.47
N VAL A 335 5.34 35.29 7.73
CA VAL A 335 4.70 34.13 7.10
C VAL A 335 3.94 34.60 5.87
N LEU A 336 4.16 33.97 4.71
CA LEU A 336 3.32 34.16 3.54
C LEU A 336 2.17 33.14 3.58
N CYS A 337 0.95 33.62 3.45
CA CYS A 337 -0.25 32.80 3.31
C CYS A 337 -0.82 32.98 1.89
N ILE A 338 -1.15 31.86 1.26
CA ILE A 338 -1.74 31.79 -0.07
C ILE A 338 -3.13 31.18 0.09
N VAL A 339 -4.18 31.98 -0.12
CA VAL A 339 -5.53 31.44 -0.31
C VAL A 339 -5.64 31.10 -1.79
N PRO A 340 -5.83 29.81 -2.15
CA PRO A 340 -5.95 29.43 -3.54
C PRO A 340 -7.09 30.18 -4.23
N ALA A 341 -6.98 30.41 -5.54
CA ALA A 341 -8.01 31.10 -6.30
C ALA A 341 -9.37 30.41 -6.16
N LEU A 342 -10.46 31.16 -6.27
CA LEU A 342 -11.80 30.62 -6.06
C LEU A 342 -12.18 29.55 -7.10
N ASN A 343 -11.76 29.74 -8.35
CA ASN A 343 -12.07 28.87 -9.48
C ASN A 343 -10.81 28.54 -10.28
N ALA A 344 -10.84 27.39 -10.96
CA ALA A 344 -9.86 27.06 -11.98
C ALA A 344 -9.94 28.01 -13.19
N ALA A 345 -8.87 28.08 -13.98
CA ALA A 345 -8.76 28.99 -15.12
C ALA A 345 -9.76 28.67 -16.23
N TYR A 346 -10.11 27.39 -16.42
CA TYR A 346 -11.06 26.93 -17.42
C TYR A 346 -12.23 26.24 -16.73
N SER A 347 -13.44 26.81 -16.80
CA SER A 347 -14.66 26.25 -16.18
C SER A 347 -15.49 25.41 -17.15
N PRO A 348 -16.19 24.34 -16.70
CA PRO A 348 -16.98 23.46 -17.58
C PRO A 348 -18.26 24.08 -18.17
N SER A 349 -18.71 25.24 -17.67
CA SER A 349 -20.09 25.71 -17.85
C SER A 349 -20.20 27.12 -18.46
N GLN A 350 -19.81 27.28 -19.72
CA GLN A 350 -20.48 28.24 -20.60
C GLN A 350 -20.76 27.61 -21.98
N PRO A 351 -22.04 27.42 -22.36
CA PRO A 351 -22.40 27.19 -23.74
C PRO A 351 -22.01 28.43 -24.54
N TYR A 352 -21.15 28.27 -25.54
CA TYR A 352 -20.77 29.32 -26.46
C TYR A 352 -21.97 29.62 -27.37
N ASP A 353 -22.75 30.65 -27.04
CA ASP A 353 -23.63 31.33 -27.99
C ASP A 353 -22.94 32.64 -28.40
N ASP A 354 -22.68 32.78 -29.71
CA ASP A 354 -22.10 33.93 -30.44
C ASP A 354 -20.60 33.83 -30.81
N ASP A 355 -20.37 33.64 -32.11
CA ASP A 355 -19.09 33.57 -32.84
C ASP A 355 -18.20 34.84 -32.74
N ARG A 356 -18.57 35.80 -31.88
CA ARG A 356 -17.88 37.09 -31.70
C ARG A 356 -17.00 37.18 -30.45
N GLN A 357 -16.95 36.16 -29.58
CA GLN A 357 -16.04 36.10 -28.42
C GLN A 357 -14.89 35.10 -28.60
N LYS A 358 -14.14 35.21 -29.70
CA LYS A 358 -12.85 34.52 -29.80
C LYS A 358 -11.88 35.10 -28.75
N GLN A 359 -11.59 34.30 -27.72
CA GLN A 359 -10.39 34.37 -26.87
C GLN A 359 -10.15 35.70 -26.13
N GLN A 360 -10.93 35.96 -25.09
CA GLN A 360 -10.44 36.76 -23.96
C GLN A 360 -10.46 35.88 -22.71
N LEU A 361 -9.28 35.44 -22.25
CA LEU A 361 -9.10 35.13 -20.82
C LEU A 361 -9.50 36.41 -20.09
N VAL A 362 -10.67 36.42 -19.43
CA VAL A 362 -11.19 37.61 -18.74
C VAL A 362 -10.20 38.16 -17.70
N SER A 363 -9.39 37.27 -17.13
CA SER A 363 -8.08 37.47 -16.48
C SER A 363 -7.75 36.11 -15.84
N PRO A 364 -6.49 35.67 -15.75
CA PRO A 364 -6.18 34.43 -15.03
C PRO A 364 -6.69 34.54 -13.57
N PRO A 365 -7.23 33.46 -12.98
CA PRO A 365 -7.67 33.48 -11.59
C PRO A 365 -6.51 33.88 -10.66
N GLU A 366 -6.74 34.89 -9.83
CA GLU A 366 -5.74 35.41 -8.89
C GLU A 366 -5.96 34.81 -7.49
N PRO A 367 -4.95 34.19 -6.87
CA PRO A 367 -4.99 33.80 -5.47
C PRO A 367 -4.91 35.03 -4.55
N GLU A 368 -5.54 34.98 -3.38
CA GLU A 368 -5.31 36.01 -2.35
C GLU A 368 -3.97 35.71 -1.65
N LEU A 369 -3.06 36.68 -1.67
CA LEU A 369 -1.76 36.61 -1.01
C LEU A 369 -1.73 37.60 0.15
N TYR A 370 -1.46 37.12 1.36
CA TYR A 370 -1.29 37.99 2.52
C TYR A 370 -0.11 37.57 3.38
N ILE A 371 0.47 38.54 4.09
CA ILE A 371 1.63 38.37 4.96
C ILE A 371 1.18 38.48 6.41
N LEU A 372 1.65 37.56 7.26
CA LEU A 372 1.47 37.63 8.70
C LEU A 372 2.80 37.96 9.38
N GLU A 373 2.73 38.95 10.28
CA GLU A 373 3.77 39.23 11.25
C GLU A 373 3.46 38.51 12.57
N GLY A 374 4.48 38.34 13.40
CA GLY A 374 4.31 37.88 14.77
C GLY A 374 3.48 38.86 15.60
N GLN A 375 2.68 38.36 16.56
CA GLN A 375 2.00 39.24 17.53
C GLN A 375 2.99 40.09 18.34
N THR A 376 4.20 39.56 18.50
CA THR A 376 5.37 40.19 19.11
C THR A 376 6.56 40.03 18.16
N SER A 377 7.56 40.91 18.30
CA SER A 377 8.80 40.84 17.52
C SER A 377 9.62 39.56 17.76
N SER A 378 9.32 38.80 18.82
CA SER A 378 9.96 37.53 19.15
C SER A 378 9.28 36.29 18.57
N ASP A 379 8.08 36.41 17.99
CA ASP A 379 7.31 35.24 17.55
C ASP A 379 7.92 34.56 16.33
N ILE A 380 8.34 35.35 15.33
CA ILE A 380 9.00 34.87 14.11
C ILE A 380 10.48 35.27 14.19
N ALA A 381 11.19 34.73 15.17
CA ALA A 381 12.58 35.07 15.44
C ALA A 381 13.53 33.91 15.19
N THR A 382 14.77 34.23 14.85
CA THR A 382 15.87 33.27 14.96
C THR A 382 16.27 33.12 16.43
N GLY A 383 16.85 31.97 16.79
CA GLY A 383 17.37 31.78 18.13
C GLY A 383 18.60 32.64 18.43
N ARG A 384 18.88 32.80 19.73
CA ARG A 384 19.91 33.71 20.27
C ARG A 384 21.34 33.45 19.80
N HIS A 385 21.59 32.30 19.22
CA HIS A 385 22.92 31.86 18.76
C HIS A 385 23.41 32.61 17.51
N ARG A 386 22.54 33.41 16.87
CA ARG A 386 22.87 34.18 15.67
C ARG A 386 22.12 35.51 15.62
N THR A 387 22.64 36.44 14.82
CA THR A 387 22.10 37.80 14.62
C THR A 387 21.76 38.10 13.16
N ASP A 388 21.95 37.13 12.24
CA ASP A 388 21.71 37.30 10.80
C ASP A 388 20.23 37.16 10.39
N GLY A 389 19.34 36.78 11.31
CA GLY A 389 17.91 36.60 11.07
C GLY A 389 17.54 35.37 10.23
N LYS A 390 18.44 34.38 10.08
CA LYS A 390 18.27 33.27 9.13
C LYS A 390 17.93 31.92 9.79
N TYR A 391 17.46 30.95 8.99
CA TYR A 391 17.26 29.55 9.36
C TYR A 391 16.26 29.29 10.50
N LYS A 392 15.18 30.08 10.58
CA LYS A 392 14.22 29.99 11.70
C LYS A 392 13.50 28.64 11.75
N TYR A 393 12.82 28.29 10.65
CA TYR A 393 11.98 27.09 10.53
C TYR A 393 12.29 26.34 9.22
N LEU A 394 12.26 25.00 9.23
CA LEU A 394 12.57 24.15 8.06
C LEU A 394 11.46 23.16 7.69
N GLY A 395 10.32 23.21 8.36
CA GLY A 395 9.15 22.43 8.01
C GLY A 395 7.94 22.89 8.79
N ALA A 396 6.77 22.46 8.35
CA ALA A 396 5.52 22.67 9.06
C ALA A 396 4.53 21.57 8.74
N MET A 397 3.53 21.39 9.60
CA MET A 397 2.36 20.54 9.35
C MET A 397 1.11 21.17 9.96
N ALA A 398 -0.05 20.86 9.38
CA ALA A 398 -1.32 21.17 10.01
C ALA A 398 -1.58 20.24 11.20
N GLY A 399 -2.00 20.81 12.32
CA GLY A 399 -2.55 20.09 13.46
C GLY A 399 -3.96 19.58 13.19
N THR A 400 -4.49 18.79 14.13
CA THR A 400 -5.88 18.31 14.08
C THR A 400 -6.90 19.35 14.52
N ASP A 401 -6.44 20.47 15.09
CA ASP A 401 -7.23 21.64 15.50
C ASP A 401 -7.39 22.69 14.39
N GLY A 402 -6.84 22.42 13.21
CA GLY A 402 -6.94 23.30 12.05
C GLY A 402 -5.85 24.37 11.95
N HIS A 403 -4.95 24.48 12.93
CA HIS A 403 -3.79 25.38 12.87
C HIS A 403 -2.60 24.77 12.12
N VAL A 404 -1.68 25.60 11.64
CA VAL A 404 -0.39 25.15 11.10
C VAL A 404 0.73 25.40 12.11
N TYR A 405 1.64 24.42 12.25
CA TYR A 405 2.75 24.47 13.18
C TYR A 405 4.09 24.40 12.46
N CYS A 406 4.92 25.45 12.55
CA CYS A 406 6.27 25.44 12.01
C CYS A 406 7.30 24.93 13.03
N PHE A 407 8.19 24.05 12.57
CA PHE A 407 9.16 23.35 13.40
C PHE A 407 10.45 24.17 13.57
N PRO A 408 10.88 24.46 14.80
CA PRO A 408 12.01 25.34 15.07
C PRO A 408 13.33 24.69 14.64
N SER A 409 13.89 25.11 13.51
CA SER A 409 15.22 24.68 13.09
C SER A 409 16.31 25.45 13.83
N GLY A 410 16.33 26.77 13.67
CA GLY A 410 17.16 27.72 14.40
C GLY A 410 16.37 28.57 15.42
N SER A 411 15.04 28.61 15.31
CA SER A 411 14.19 29.27 16.31
C SER A 411 14.21 28.53 17.66
N GLU A 412 13.81 29.21 18.73
CA GLU A 412 13.72 28.65 20.09
C GLU A 412 12.32 28.15 20.45
N ARG A 413 11.31 28.40 19.61
CA ARG A 413 9.91 28.05 19.87
C ARG A 413 9.20 27.58 18.62
N VAL A 414 8.18 26.75 18.81
CA VAL A 414 7.24 26.37 17.75
C VAL A 414 6.41 27.60 17.38
N LEU A 415 6.19 27.82 16.09
CA LEU A 415 5.29 28.87 15.60
C LEU A 415 3.94 28.24 15.23
N GLN A 416 2.86 28.76 15.81
CA GLN A 416 1.48 28.42 15.45
C GLN A 416 0.92 29.51 14.53
N ILE A 417 0.25 29.08 13.47
CA ILE A 417 -0.46 29.95 12.53
C ILE A 417 -1.94 29.58 12.54
N ASP A 418 -2.76 30.57 12.89
CA ASP A 418 -4.22 30.54 12.77
C ASP A 418 -4.62 31.31 11.51
N THR A 419 -5.04 30.58 10.49
CA THR A 419 -5.44 31.17 9.19
C THR A 419 -6.81 31.83 9.27
N CYS A 420 -7.72 31.32 10.09
CA CYS A 420 -9.05 31.89 10.32
C CYS A 420 -8.95 33.26 11.01
N ARG A 421 -8.10 33.38 12.04
CA ARG A 421 -7.88 34.63 12.77
C ARG A 421 -6.76 35.50 12.17
N ARG A 422 -6.00 34.98 11.21
CA ARG A 422 -4.82 35.62 10.60
C ARG A 422 -3.79 36.02 11.66
N ILE A 423 -3.42 35.08 12.52
CA ILE A 423 -2.46 35.30 13.63
C ILE A 423 -1.31 34.31 13.53
N ALA A 424 -0.07 34.80 13.71
CA ALA A 424 1.11 33.98 13.92
C ALA A 424 1.69 34.26 15.32
N ARG A 425 1.88 33.21 16.13
CA ARG A 425 2.40 33.33 17.50
C ARG A 425 3.27 32.16 17.91
N SER A 426 4.24 32.39 18.77
CA SER A 426 5.05 31.34 19.39
C SER A 426 4.25 30.59 20.46
N VAL A 427 4.36 29.26 20.48
CA VAL A 427 3.65 28.38 21.43
C VAL A 427 4.59 27.38 22.11
N GLY A 428 4.19 26.88 23.29
CA GLY A 428 4.96 25.90 24.05
C GLY A 428 6.15 26.50 24.81
N PRO A 429 7.03 25.69 25.40
CA PRO A 429 8.17 26.19 26.17
C PRO A 429 9.25 26.78 25.25
N ASN A 430 10.12 27.63 25.81
CA ASN A 430 11.38 27.96 25.13
C ASN A 430 12.28 26.73 25.15
N LEU A 431 12.68 26.24 23.97
CA LEU A 431 13.40 24.98 23.78
C LEU A 431 14.91 25.11 23.97
N VAL A 432 15.41 26.20 24.58
CA VAL A 432 16.84 26.29 24.90
C VAL A 432 17.21 25.41 26.09
N GLY A 433 18.34 24.73 25.97
CA GLY A 433 18.82 23.75 26.93
C GLY A 433 18.23 22.35 26.74
N TYR A 434 17.17 22.21 25.93
CA TYR A 434 16.60 20.90 25.56
C TYR A 434 17.45 20.17 24.51
N GLU A 435 18.21 20.92 23.71
CA GLU A 435 19.05 20.42 22.64
C GLU A 435 20.49 20.93 22.79
N ARG A 436 21.46 20.08 22.44
CA ARG A 436 22.88 20.47 22.42
C ARG A 436 23.18 21.48 21.32
N LEU A 437 22.51 21.36 20.18
CA LEU A 437 22.67 22.25 19.02
C LEU A 437 21.51 23.26 18.97
N SER A 438 21.81 24.49 18.59
CA SER A 438 20.80 25.56 18.48
C SER A 438 20.23 25.76 17.08
N GLN A 439 20.72 25.01 16.08
CA GLN A 439 20.33 25.14 14.66
C GLN A 439 20.14 23.77 14.01
N ASN A 440 19.38 23.73 12.90
CA ASN A 440 19.09 22.52 12.14
C ASN A 440 18.50 21.40 13.00
N LYS A 441 17.72 21.76 14.03
CA LYS A 441 17.21 20.80 15.03
C LYS A 441 16.20 19.84 14.40
N TRP A 442 15.04 20.36 14.00
CA TRP A 442 13.98 19.59 13.35
C TRP A 442 13.67 20.14 11.97
N GLN A 443 13.32 19.24 11.05
CA GLN A 443 12.86 19.55 9.70
C GLN A 443 11.77 18.58 9.29
N ASN A 444 10.88 18.99 8.40
CA ASN A 444 9.73 18.18 7.98
C ASN A 444 8.92 17.64 9.18
N GLY A 445 7.82 16.95 8.90
CA GLY A 445 7.01 16.38 9.96
C GLY A 445 5.80 15.66 9.42
N LEU A 446 5.07 15.03 10.34
CA LEU A 446 3.89 14.22 10.04
C LEU A 446 2.83 14.47 11.11
N THR A 447 1.57 14.46 10.70
CA THR A 447 0.42 14.59 11.60
C THR A 447 -0.21 13.23 11.85
N SER A 448 -0.10 12.73 13.08
CA SER A 448 -0.85 11.57 13.55
C SER A 448 -2.26 12.01 13.96
N LYS A 449 -3.22 11.83 13.06
CA LYS A 449 -4.63 12.19 13.32
C LYS A 449 -5.24 11.36 14.45
N LEU A 450 -4.87 10.08 14.53
CA LEU A 450 -5.35 9.15 15.57
C LEU A 450 -4.96 9.61 16.97
N GLU A 451 -3.79 10.23 17.11
CA GLU A 451 -3.30 10.73 18.39
C GLU A 451 -3.63 12.20 18.62
N GLY A 452 -3.99 12.94 17.57
CA GLY A 452 -4.11 14.40 17.65
C GLY A 452 -2.76 15.12 17.79
N CYS A 453 -1.69 14.55 17.26
CA CYS A 453 -0.32 15.05 17.42
C CYS A 453 0.40 15.31 16.09
N VAL A 454 1.23 16.34 16.09
CA VAL A 454 2.21 16.62 15.04
C VAL A 454 3.60 16.22 15.54
N TYR A 455 4.36 15.51 14.70
CA TYR A 455 5.73 15.09 14.98
C TYR A 455 6.69 15.78 14.02
N ALA A 456 7.73 16.44 14.55
CA ALA A 456 8.82 16.98 13.73
C ALA A 456 10.00 16.03 13.71
N ILE A 457 10.56 15.82 12.52
CA ILE A 457 11.60 14.83 12.30
C ILE A 457 12.97 15.42 12.70
N PRO A 458 13.78 14.70 13.49
CA PRO A 458 15.07 15.20 13.93
C PRO A 458 16.09 15.22 12.79
N LEU A 459 16.52 16.42 12.40
CA LEU A 459 17.59 16.63 11.43
C LEU A 459 18.95 16.50 12.13
N ALA A 460 19.26 17.46 13.02
CA ALA A 460 20.42 17.43 13.90
C ALA A 460 20.05 17.31 15.38
N ALA A 461 18.77 17.48 15.74
CA ALA A 461 18.27 17.32 17.10
C ALA A 461 18.57 15.92 17.67
N GLU A 462 18.75 15.86 18.98
CA GLU A 462 18.92 14.64 19.78
C GLU A 462 17.57 14.15 20.33
N THR A 463 16.48 14.85 20.04
CA THR A 463 15.12 14.48 20.41
C THR A 463 14.15 14.53 19.22
N VAL A 464 13.05 13.81 19.30
CA VAL A 464 11.84 14.02 18.47
C VAL A 464 10.99 15.11 19.13
N LEU A 465 10.56 16.10 18.35
CA LEU A 465 9.60 17.12 18.81
C LEU A 465 8.18 16.63 18.54
N ARG A 466 7.32 16.69 19.54
CA ARG A 466 5.91 16.30 19.48
C ARG A 466 5.04 17.46 19.95
N ILE A 467 4.02 17.80 19.18
CA ILE A 467 3.06 18.87 19.46
C ILE A 467 1.67 18.22 19.53
N ARG A 468 1.03 18.23 20.69
CA ARG A 468 -0.36 17.78 20.83
C ARG A 468 -1.28 18.95 20.49
N THR A 469 -2.11 18.73 19.48
CA THR A 469 -2.98 19.74 18.86
C THR A 469 -4.45 19.44 19.08
N GLY A 470 -4.83 18.19 19.32
CA GLY A 470 -6.22 17.79 19.63
C GLY A 470 -6.46 17.48 21.12
N PRO A 471 -7.74 17.37 21.55
CA PRO A 471 -8.06 16.94 22.90
C PRO A 471 -7.55 15.52 23.17
N SER A 472 -7.02 15.29 24.37
CA SER A 472 -6.64 13.97 24.83
C SER A 472 -7.87 13.07 24.83
N SER A 473 -7.85 11.98 24.06
CA SER A 473 -8.91 10.96 24.02
C SER A 473 -9.11 10.21 25.35
N SER A 474 -8.45 10.64 26.43
CA SER A 474 -8.52 10.12 27.79
C SER A 474 -9.15 11.09 28.82
N GLY A 475 -9.65 12.26 28.41
CA GLY A 475 -10.33 13.21 29.29
C GLY A 475 -11.85 13.09 29.20
N GLY A 476 -12.53 12.87 30.33
CA GLY A 476 -14.00 12.83 30.39
C GLY A 476 -14.68 14.13 29.96
N GLU A 477 -16.02 14.09 29.81
CA GLU A 477 -16.90 15.15 29.28
C GLU A 477 -16.68 16.57 29.84
N GLN A 478 -16.01 16.71 30.99
CA GLN A 478 -15.64 18.01 31.58
C GLN A 478 -14.50 18.74 30.84
N GLN A 479 -13.62 18.05 30.10
CA GLN A 479 -12.56 18.68 29.30
C GLN A 479 -13.05 19.17 27.93
N GLN A 480 -14.18 18.65 27.46
CA GLN A 480 -14.74 18.99 26.15
C GLN A 480 -15.30 20.43 26.11
N ASN A 481 -15.70 20.97 27.26
CA ASN A 481 -16.17 22.35 27.41
C ASN A 481 -15.05 23.41 27.52
N GLN A 482 -13.77 23.02 27.64
CA GLN A 482 -12.63 23.95 27.57
C GLN A 482 -12.12 24.22 26.14
N LEU A 483 -12.58 23.45 25.14
CA LEU A 483 -12.11 23.53 23.75
C LEU A 483 -12.66 24.74 22.96
N LEU A 484 -13.65 25.45 23.49
CA LEU A 484 -14.16 26.70 22.91
C LEU A 484 -13.24 27.90 23.22
N ASN A 485 -12.25 27.75 24.10
CA ASN A 485 -11.33 28.81 24.53
C ASN A 485 -9.86 28.45 24.29
N GLY A 486 -9.43 28.36 23.02
CA GLY A 486 -8.03 28.55 22.62
C GLY A 486 -6.95 27.89 23.48
N ALA A 487 -7.15 26.62 23.85
CA ALA A 487 -6.20 25.87 24.70
C ALA A 487 -4.80 25.86 24.07
N GLU A 488 -3.77 26.10 24.89
CA GLU A 488 -2.38 26.12 24.41
C GLU A 488 -1.95 24.71 23.97
N PRO A 489 -1.35 24.55 22.77
CA PRO A 489 -0.86 23.26 22.32
C PRO A 489 0.31 22.79 23.19
N GLU A 490 0.31 21.51 23.56
CA GLU A 490 1.35 20.94 24.40
C GLU A 490 2.55 20.54 23.52
N VAL A 491 3.69 21.18 23.77
CA VAL A 491 4.94 20.93 23.03
C VAL A 491 5.93 20.18 23.92
N THR A 492 6.34 18.99 23.48
CA THR A 492 7.26 18.09 24.21
C THR A 492 8.38 17.58 23.32
N THR A 493 9.51 17.22 23.93
CA THR A 493 10.69 16.65 23.24
C THR A 493 11.08 15.31 23.84
N TRP A 494 11.37 14.32 23.00
CA TRP A 494 11.63 12.93 23.42
C TRP A 494 12.99 12.45 22.94
N LYS A 495 13.89 12.08 23.87
CA LYS A 495 15.28 11.72 23.57
C LYS A 495 15.39 10.51 22.64
N LEU A 496 16.21 10.64 21.61
CA LEU A 496 16.52 9.57 20.66
C LEU A 496 17.41 8.50 21.31
N PRO A 497 17.27 7.23 20.88
CA PRO A 497 18.22 6.17 21.22
C PRO A 497 19.64 6.49 20.73
N GLN A 498 20.66 5.94 21.39
CA GLN A 498 22.04 6.03 20.91
C GLN A 498 22.32 5.00 19.81
N PRO A 499 23.12 5.32 18.78
CA PRO A 499 23.81 6.61 18.54
C PRO A 499 22.87 7.69 17.97
N ASN A 500 23.01 8.95 18.36
CA ASN A 500 22.17 10.06 17.86
C ASN A 500 22.92 11.35 17.49
N ASN A 501 24.25 11.33 17.57
CA ASN A 501 25.17 12.46 17.41
C ASN A 501 25.50 12.81 15.95
N VAL A 502 24.98 12.04 14.98
CA VAL A 502 25.10 12.33 13.55
C VAL A 502 24.25 13.55 13.17
N LEU A 503 24.71 14.33 12.19
CA LEU A 503 23.97 15.47 11.60
C LEU A 503 23.23 15.04 10.33
N ALA A 504 22.10 15.68 10.03
CA ALA A 504 21.23 15.34 8.92
C ALA A 504 20.85 13.85 8.92
N LYS A 505 20.35 13.38 10.07
CA LYS A 505 20.11 11.97 10.34
C LYS A 505 19.05 11.38 9.42
N TRP A 506 17.91 12.04 9.31
CA TRP A 506 16.78 11.64 8.49
C TRP A 506 16.26 12.84 7.70
N GLU A 507 15.86 12.61 6.45
CA GLU A 507 15.38 13.70 5.59
C GLU A 507 13.89 13.97 5.81
N GLY A 508 13.09 12.91 5.83
CA GLY A 508 11.65 12.95 6.01
C GLY A 508 11.17 11.64 6.59
N GLY A 509 9.87 11.38 6.53
CA GLY A 509 9.29 10.17 7.06
C GLY A 509 7.92 9.88 6.47
N VAL A 510 7.43 8.68 6.75
CA VAL A 510 6.13 8.17 6.32
C VAL A 510 5.35 7.76 7.55
N LEU A 511 4.13 8.28 7.70
CA LEU A 511 3.14 7.74 8.62
C LEU A 511 2.47 6.56 7.91
N ALA A 512 2.86 5.34 8.28
CA ALA A 512 2.34 4.13 7.67
C ALA A 512 0.91 3.83 8.13
N LYS A 513 0.19 3.01 7.36
CA LYS A 513 -1.19 2.55 7.66
C LYS A 513 -1.32 1.88 9.03
N ASN A 514 -0.24 1.29 9.55
CA ASN A 514 -0.18 0.72 10.90
C ASN A 514 -0.13 1.78 12.03
N GLY A 515 -0.14 3.07 11.70
CA GLY A 515 -0.09 4.18 12.64
C GLY A 515 1.31 4.54 13.16
N ILE A 516 2.36 3.87 12.65
CA ILE A 516 3.75 4.10 13.03
C ILE A 516 4.42 5.03 12.03
N ILE A 517 5.30 5.91 12.52
CA ILE A 517 6.09 6.81 11.69
C ILE A 517 7.48 6.20 11.45
N TYR A 518 7.89 6.11 10.19
CA TYR A 518 9.22 5.64 9.79
C TYR A 518 9.98 6.79 9.13
N CYS A 519 11.14 7.17 9.66
CA CYS A 519 11.96 8.26 9.14
C CYS A 519 13.07 7.72 8.24
N MET A 520 13.17 8.28 7.03
CA MET A 520 14.06 7.78 5.97
C MET A 520 15.52 8.16 6.24
N PRO A 521 16.46 7.20 6.26
CA PRO A 521 17.84 7.46 6.63
C PRO A 521 18.51 8.38 5.60
N ASN A 522 19.06 9.50 6.08
CA ASN A 522 19.85 10.41 5.25
C ASN A 522 21.35 10.13 5.53
N ASN A 523 21.90 10.66 6.63
CA ASN A 523 23.25 10.30 7.07
C ASN A 523 23.26 9.23 8.16
N HIS A 524 22.14 9.04 8.87
CA HIS A 524 22.03 7.99 9.88
C HIS A 524 22.02 6.60 9.23
N LYS A 525 22.50 5.58 9.97
CA LYS A 525 22.68 4.21 9.49
C LYS A 525 21.54 3.27 9.88
N ALA A 526 20.40 3.86 10.23
CA ALA A 526 19.19 3.17 10.62
C ALA A 526 17.99 4.04 10.27
N VAL A 527 16.87 3.40 9.95
CA VAL A 527 15.54 4.02 9.93
C VAL A 527 15.15 4.30 11.38
N LEU A 528 14.66 5.50 11.67
CA LEU A 528 14.05 5.79 12.97
C LEU A 528 12.56 5.44 12.89
N GLN A 529 12.12 4.55 13.76
CA GLN A 529 10.73 4.19 13.95
C GLN A 529 10.22 4.95 15.18
N ILE A 530 9.19 5.78 15.00
CA ILE A 530 8.48 6.49 16.07
C ILE A 530 7.11 5.83 16.18
N VAL A 531 6.88 5.12 17.29
CA VAL A 531 5.63 4.44 17.60
C VAL A 531 4.80 5.36 18.50
N PRO A 532 3.73 5.98 18.00
CA PRO A 532 2.87 6.81 18.83
C PRO A 532 2.30 6.05 20.04
N PRO A 533 2.09 6.70 21.19
CA PRO A 533 1.43 6.14 22.37
C PRO A 533 0.10 5.44 22.09
N CYS A 534 -0.68 5.93 21.11
CA CYS A 534 -1.97 5.35 20.73
C CYS A 534 -1.84 4.00 20.02
N VAL A 535 -0.65 3.64 19.52
CA VAL A 535 -0.39 2.33 18.93
C VAL A 535 -0.16 1.31 20.05
N PRO A 536 -0.90 0.18 20.08
CA PRO A 536 -0.71 -0.86 21.08
C PRO A 536 0.73 -1.40 21.06
N SER A 537 1.30 -1.70 22.23
CA SER A 537 2.63 -2.34 22.26
C SER A 537 2.57 -3.73 21.63
N ARG A 538 3.72 -4.21 21.13
CA ARG A 538 3.81 -5.56 20.54
C ARG A 538 3.33 -6.66 21.50
N GLU A 539 3.59 -6.50 22.80
CA GLU A 539 3.09 -7.40 23.84
C GLU A 539 1.57 -7.36 23.98
N ALA A 540 0.96 -6.17 23.87
CA ALA A 540 -0.49 -6.02 23.91
C ALA A 540 -1.14 -6.65 22.67
N LEU A 541 -0.53 -6.49 21.49
CA LEU A 541 -0.98 -7.15 20.25
C LEU A 541 -0.85 -8.67 20.34
N HIS A 542 0.25 -9.20 20.88
CA HIS A 542 0.43 -10.64 21.10
C HIS A 542 -0.62 -11.18 22.08
N ARG A 543 -0.87 -10.50 23.21
CA ARG A 543 -1.93 -10.89 24.16
C ARG A 543 -3.31 -10.87 23.51
N ALA A 544 -3.63 -9.83 22.73
CA ALA A 544 -4.90 -9.75 22.01
C ALA A 544 -5.07 -10.89 21.00
N ARG A 545 -3.99 -11.25 20.28
CA ARG A 545 -3.99 -12.39 19.35
C ARG A 545 -4.17 -13.72 20.08
N ASP A 546 -3.50 -13.92 21.21
CA ASP A 546 -3.64 -15.11 22.05
C ASP A 546 -5.06 -15.22 22.64
N GLU A 547 -5.69 -14.08 22.97
CA GLU A 547 -7.09 -14.02 23.43
C GLU A 547 -8.07 -14.36 22.30
N GLU A 548 -7.87 -13.81 21.10
CA GLU A 548 -8.69 -14.12 19.93
C GLU A 548 -8.57 -15.60 19.55
N GLU A 549 -7.37 -16.18 19.64
CA GLU A 549 -7.15 -17.61 19.39
C GLU A 549 -7.84 -18.48 20.44
N LYS A 550 -7.78 -18.09 21.72
CA LYS A 550 -8.55 -18.76 22.79
C LYS A 550 -10.06 -18.67 22.55
N GLU A 551 -10.55 -17.54 22.04
CA GLU A 551 -11.96 -17.37 21.70
C GLU A 551 -12.38 -18.24 20.51
N ARG A 552 -11.56 -18.29 19.45
CA ARG A 552 -11.75 -19.20 18.32
C ARG A 552 -11.77 -20.66 18.77
N GLU A 553 -10.91 -21.03 19.71
CA GLU A 553 -10.89 -22.40 20.25
C GLU A 553 -12.14 -22.70 21.09
N ARG A 554 -12.59 -21.76 21.93
CA ARG A 554 -13.87 -21.88 22.65
C ARG A 554 -15.04 -22.06 21.68
N ALA A 555 -15.07 -21.29 20.59
CA ALA A 555 -16.10 -21.40 19.56
C ALA A 555 -16.07 -22.76 18.86
N ARG A 556 -14.89 -23.30 18.53
CA ARG A 556 -14.73 -24.65 17.96
C ARG A 556 -15.24 -25.73 18.90
N VAL A 557 -14.90 -25.64 20.20
CA VAL A 557 -15.36 -26.60 21.21
C VAL A 557 -16.88 -26.54 21.36
N ALA A 558 -17.48 -25.35 21.44
CA ALA A 558 -18.92 -25.17 21.52
C ALA A 558 -19.64 -25.74 20.28
N GLN A 559 -19.10 -25.50 19.08
CA GLN A 559 -19.66 -26.04 17.83
C GLN A 559 -19.57 -27.57 17.76
N LYS A 560 -18.49 -28.17 18.31
CA LYS A 560 -18.34 -29.62 18.41
C LYS A 560 -19.35 -30.23 19.39
N GLN A 561 -19.59 -29.58 20.54
CA GLN A 561 -20.60 -30.02 21.51
C GLN A 561 -22.01 -29.94 20.91
N LEU A 562 -22.33 -28.86 20.19
CA LEU A 562 -23.62 -28.72 19.50
C LEU A 562 -23.84 -29.83 18.47
N ARG A 563 -22.84 -30.12 17.64
CA ARG A 563 -22.90 -31.25 16.69
C ARG A 563 -23.09 -32.60 17.39
N GLN A 564 -22.47 -32.79 18.55
CA GLN A 564 -22.61 -34.04 19.31
C GLN A 564 -24.03 -34.19 19.87
N GLN A 565 -24.60 -33.11 20.42
CA GLN A 565 -26.00 -33.07 20.86
C GLN A 565 -26.98 -33.33 19.71
N GLU A 566 -26.74 -32.77 18.51
CA GLU A 566 -27.56 -33.04 17.33
C GLU A 566 -27.50 -34.52 16.88
N VAL A 567 -26.31 -35.13 16.92
CA VAL A 567 -26.14 -36.55 16.58
C VAL A 567 -26.85 -37.44 17.60
N GLU A 568 -26.75 -37.12 18.89
CA GLU A 568 -27.45 -37.83 19.97
C GLU A 568 -28.97 -37.69 19.84
N ALA A 569 -29.48 -36.49 19.54
CA ALA A 569 -30.89 -36.24 19.28
C ALA A 569 -31.39 -37.06 18.08
N LYS A 570 -30.64 -37.10 16.97
CA LYS A 570 -30.96 -37.93 15.80
C LYS A 570 -30.94 -39.43 16.10
N ARG A 571 -30.00 -39.89 16.94
CA ARG A 571 -29.96 -41.29 17.41
C ARG A 571 -31.18 -41.62 18.27
N PHE A 572 -31.54 -40.74 19.19
CA PHE A 572 -32.71 -40.91 20.04
C PHE A 572 -34.01 -40.93 19.23
N GLU A 573 -34.15 -40.04 18.24
CA GLU A 573 -35.30 -40.02 17.34
C GLU A 573 -35.39 -41.29 16.48
N LYS A 574 -34.25 -41.79 15.98
CA LYS A 574 -34.19 -43.05 15.22
C LYS A 574 -34.57 -44.25 16.08
N GLU A 575 -34.15 -44.28 17.34
CA GLU A 575 -34.52 -45.34 18.27
C GLU A 575 -36.01 -45.28 18.63
N LYS A 576 -36.57 -44.08 18.85
CA LYS A 576 -38.02 -43.89 19.05
C LYS A 576 -38.83 -44.40 17.85
N LYS A 577 -38.42 -44.07 16.62
CA LYS A 577 -39.06 -44.58 15.38
C LYS A 577 -38.92 -46.11 15.25
N ARG A 578 -37.81 -46.70 15.69
CA ARG A 578 -37.60 -48.15 15.72
C ARG A 578 -38.53 -48.82 16.72
N GLN A 579 -38.69 -48.27 17.93
CA GLN A 579 -39.61 -48.77 18.95
C GLN A 579 -41.05 -48.78 18.44
N GLN A 580 -41.50 -47.66 17.83
CA GLN A 580 -42.82 -47.53 17.23
C GLN A 580 -43.08 -48.54 16.09
N ARG A 581 -42.05 -48.86 15.28
CA ARG A 581 -42.14 -49.90 14.24
C ARG A 581 -42.27 -51.31 14.83
N ILE A 582 -41.62 -51.58 15.96
CA ILE A 582 -41.72 -52.86 16.66
C ILE A 582 -43.12 -53.03 17.26
N GLU A 583 -43.65 -51.99 17.91
CA GLU A 583 -45.03 -51.96 18.42
C GLU A 583 -46.04 -52.19 17.29
N LYS A 584 -45.92 -51.45 16.18
CA LYS A 584 -46.79 -51.62 15.01
C LYS A 584 -46.72 -53.03 14.40
N LYS A 585 -45.52 -53.64 14.34
CA LYS A 585 -45.36 -55.03 13.87
C LYS A 585 -45.99 -56.05 14.83
N ASN A 586 -45.97 -55.80 16.13
CA ASN A 586 -46.62 -56.65 17.12
C ASN A 586 -48.14 -56.53 17.04
N ASP A 587 -48.66 -55.32 16.81
CA ASP A 587 -50.08 -55.08 16.55
C ASP A 587 -50.52 -55.76 15.24
N ASP A 588 -49.79 -55.60 14.13
CA ASP A 588 -50.08 -56.25 12.85
C ASP A 588 -50.04 -57.80 12.94
N LYS A 589 -49.15 -58.37 13.76
CA LYS A 589 -49.15 -59.81 14.07
C LYS A 589 -50.38 -60.23 14.87
N LYS A 590 -50.88 -59.36 15.76
CA LYS A 590 -52.09 -59.59 16.55
C LYS A 590 -53.34 -59.51 15.66
N THR A 591 -53.40 -58.59 14.70
CA THR A 591 -54.48 -58.48 13.71
C THR A 591 -54.49 -59.66 12.73
N LYS A 592 -53.34 -60.10 12.22
CA LYS A 592 -53.25 -61.29 11.35
C LYS A 592 -53.57 -62.62 12.06
N SER A 593 -53.33 -62.70 13.37
CA SER A 593 -53.77 -63.81 14.21
C SER A 593 -55.29 -63.86 14.39
N LEU A 594 -55.94 -62.68 14.37
CA LEU A 594 -57.40 -62.55 14.47
C LEU A 594 -58.10 -62.76 13.13
N GLU A 595 -57.51 -62.33 12.00
CA GLU A 595 -58.08 -62.53 10.65
C GLU A 595 -57.98 -63.97 10.12
N ALA A 596 -57.06 -64.79 10.64
CA ALA A 596 -57.01 -66.23 10.33
C ALA A 596 -58.12 -67.06 11.04
N LYS A 597 -58.94 -66.44 11.90
CA LYS A 597 -59.99 -67.11 12.70
C LYS A 597 -61.43 -66.68 12.40
N GLY A 598 -61.68 -65.98 11.29
CA GLY A 598 -63.04 -65.53 10.96
C GLY A 598 -63.33 -65.51 9.47
N MET A 599 -63.66 -66.66 8.90
CA MET A 599 -64.31 -66.76 7.59
C MET A 599 -65.74 -67.27 7.82
N VAL A 600 -66.76 -66.55 7.34
CA VAL A 600 -68.03 -67.07 6.75
C VAL A 600 -69.12 -65.97 6.62
N LYS A 601 -69.58 -65.78 5.36
CA LYS A 601 -70.90 -65.30 4.84
C LYS A 601 -71.37 -63.86 5.22
N MET A 602 -72.06 -63.10 4.35
CA MET A 602 -73.07 -63.42 3.34
C MET A 602 -73.26 -62.23 2.34
N GLU A 603 -74.01 -62.48 1.26
CA GLU A 603 -74.50 -61.61 0.15
C GLU A 603 -75.19 -60.31 0.63
N ASN A 604 -75.52 -59.24 -0.13
CA ASN A 604 -76.07 -59.14 -1.49
C ASN A 604 -76.11 -57.65 -2.00
N GLU A 605 -76.11 -57.47 -3.33
CA GLU A 605 -76.70 -56.39 -4.19
C GLU A 605 -76.79 -54.88 -3.84
N SER A 606 -76.12 -54.08 -4.70
CA SER A 606 -76.65 -52.99 -5.55
C SER A 606 -76.86 -51.52 -5.07
N LYS A 607 -76.43 -50.62 -5.97
CA LYS A 607 -76.97 -49.31 -6.40
C LYS A 607 -76.59 -47.97 -5.70
N THR A 608 -76.13 -47.07 -6.58
CA THR A 608 -76.37 -45.61 -6.72
C THR A 608 -75.78 -44.60 -5.72
N ASP A 609 -74.79 -43.87 -6.23
CA ASP A 609 -74.80 -42.41 -6.54
C ASP A 609 -74.82 -41.31 -5.44
N CYS A 610 -73.96 -40.31 -5.69
CA CYS A 610 -73.90 -38.90 -5.27
C CYS A 610 -74.12 -38.44 -3.80
N GLY A 611 -73.17 -37.61 -3.30
CA GLY A 611 -73.54 -36.40 -2.54
C GLY A 611 -72.73 -36.00 -1.29
N ALA A 612 -72.05 -34.85 -1.41
CA ALA A 612 -71.80 -33.82 -0.38
C ALA A 612 -70.81 -34.03 0.80
N ARG A 613 -69.81 -33.15 0.87
CA ARG A 613 -69.20 -32.67 2.12
C ARG A 613 -69.14 -31.14 2.09
N SER A 614 -69.64 -30.54 3.15
CA SER A 614 -69.59 -29.12 3.47
C SER A 614 -68.61 -28.85 4.61
N ASP A 615 -68.16 -27.60 4.62
CA ASP A 615 -67.05 -27.00 5.32
C ASP A 615 -67.24 -26.70 6.83
N GLU A 616 -66.07 -26.52 7.45
CA GLU A 616 -65.67 -25.49 8.44
C GLU A 616 -66.40 -25.29 9.78
N ALA A 617 -65.58 -25.31 10.85
CA ALA A 617 -65.55 -24.26 11.88
C ALA A 617 -64.23 -24.27 12.67
N GLN A 618 -63.53 -23.14 12.71
CA GLN A 618 -62.54 -22.75 13.75
C GLN A 618 -63.28 -22.14 14.98
N PRO A 619 -62.61 -21.91 16.14
CA PRO A 619 -61.96 -20.59 16.39
C PRO A 619 -60.74 -20.53 17.36
N ASN A 620 -59.89 -19.48 17.18
CA ASN A 620 -59.17 -18.55 18.13
C ASN A 620 -58.46 -19.06 19.43
N HIS A 621 -57.36 -18.51 19.98
CA HIS A 621 -56.50 -17.31 19.76
C HIS A 621 -55.18 -17.40 20.60
N SER A 622 -54.12 -16.68 20.15
CA SER A 622 -52.99 -16.04 20.90
C SER A 622 -51.89 -16.93 21.55
N ILE A 623 -50.58 -16.64 21.47
CA ILE A 623 -49.82 -15.48 22.01
C ILE A 623 -48.46 -15.25 21.27
N GLN A 624 -48.18 -13.97 21.00
CA GLN A 624 -46.94 -13.15 20.88
C GLN A 624 -45.55 -13.75 20.53
N LYS A 625 -44.85 -13.06 19.61
CA LYS A 625 -43.41 -12.77 19.73
C LYS A 625 -42.97 -11.50 18.99
N ASP A 626 -42.27 -10.69 19.78
CA ASP A 626 -41.53 -9.43 19.67
C ASP A 626 -40.85 -9.00 18.35
N GLU A 627 -40.79 -7.67 18.23
CA GLU A 627 -40.01 -6.81 17.34
C GLU A 627 -38.51 -6.79 17.71
N ALA A 628 -37.61 -6.68 16.71
CA ALA A 628 -36.45 -5.77 16.67
C ALA A 628 -35.57 -6.01 15.43
N ASP A 629 -34.95 -4.93 14.96
CA ASP A 629 -33.84 -4.82 14.00
C ASP A 629 -34.16 -4.84 12.49
N GLN A 630 -34.78 -3.74 12.05
CA GLN A 630 -34.47 -3.13 10.76
C GLN A 630 -33.15 -2.33 10.90
N LEU A 631 -32.05 -2.89 10.37
CA LEU A 631 -30.83 -2.14 10.06
C LEU A 631 -30.74 -1.98 8.53
N THR A 632 -30.45 -0.75 8.13
CA THR A 632 -30.36 -0.24 6.76
C THR A 632 -29.46 -1.08 5.85
N HIS A 633 -30.03 -1.64 4.78
CA HIS A 633 -29.25 -2.24 3.69
C HIS A 633 -28.67 -1.13 2.81
N ASN A 634 -27.35 -0.93 2.88
CA ASN A 634 -26.60 -0.22 1.83
C ASN A 634 -26.59 -1.11 0.58
N GLU A 635 -27.26 -0.69 -0.48
CA GLU A 635 -27.08 -1.30 -1.81
C GLU A 635 -25.70 -0.91 -2.32
N GLU A 636 -24.77 -1.86 -2.34
CA GLU A 636 -23.43 -1.65 -2.90
C GLU A 636 -23.48 -1.71 -4.42
N PHE A 637 -22.88 -0.72 -5.08
CA PHE A 637 -22.76 -0.65 -6.53
C PHE A 637 -21.29 -0.83 -6.92
N THR A 638 -21.06 -1.43 -8.08
CA THR A 638 -19.77 -1.40 -8.77
C THR A 638 -19.40 0.05 -9.15
N PRO A 639 -18.13 0.37 -9.43
CA PRO A 639 -17.72 1.73 -9.85
C PRO A 639 -18.47 2.29 -11.06
N ASP A 640 -19.02 1.41 -11.90
CA ASP A 640 -19.86 1.67 -13.06
C ASP A 640 -21.38 1.67 -12.75
N GLY A 641 -21.78 1.64 -11.48
CA GLY A 641 -23.17 1.84 -11.06
C GLY A 641 -24.06 0.60 -11.15
N VAL A 642 -23.50 -0.61 -11.30
CA VAL A 642 -24.28 -1.86 -11.30
C VAL A 642 -24.40 -2.42 -9.87
N PRO A 643 -25.63 -2.69 -9.38
CA PRO A 643 -25.84 -3.18 -8.02
C PRO A 643 -25.29 -4.60 -7.81
N PHE A 644 -24.61 -4.83 -6.67
CA PHE A 644 -24.17 -6.15 -6.23
C PHE A 644 -25.37 -7.00 -5.79
N ASN A 645 -25.78 -7.95 -6.62
CA ASN A 645 -27.01 -8.73 -6.43
C ASN A 645 -26.90 -9.96 -5.51
N TYR A 646 -25.81 -10.15 -4.74
CA TYR A 646 -25.59 -11.42 -4.04
C TYR A 646 -25.82 -11.36 -2.52
N LYS A 647 -26.70 -12.26 -2.04
CA LYS A 647 -27.29 -12.18 -0.69
C LYS A 647 -26.83 -13.25 0.33
N THR A 648 -25.93 -14.20 0.03
CA THR A 648 -25.23 -15.08 1.02
C THR A 648 -24.32 -16.18 0.40
N GLY A 649 -23.11 -16.41 0.94
CA GLY A 649 -22.16 -17.47 0.53
C GLY A 649 -20.98 -16.98 -0.34
N ILE A 650 -19.97 -17.81 -0.62
CA ILE A 650 -18.87 -17.47 -1.55
C ILE A 650 -19.28 -17.99 -2.95
N PRO A 651 -19.74 -17.12 -3.87
CA PRO A 651 -20.01 -17.52 -5.25
C PRO A 651 -18.69 -17.89 -5.93
N THR A 652 -18.58 -19.10 -6.46
CA THR A 652 -17.37 -19.58 -7.13
C THR A 652 -17.76 -20.56 -8.23
N LEU A 653 -17.27 -20.31 -9.44
CA LEU A 653 -17.23 -21.29 -10.53
C LEU A 653 -15.86 -21.96 -10.53
N ARG A 654 -15.79 -23.28 -10.80
CA ARG A 654 -14.53 -24.04 -10.78
C ARG A 654 -14.55 -25.14 -11.84
N SER A 655 -13.39 -25.51 -12.37
CA SER A 655 -13.26 -26.58 -13.36
C SER A 655 -13.31 -28.00 -12.75
N SER A 656 -13.65 -28.15 -11.46
CA SER A 656 -13.74 -29.45 -10.77
C SER A 656 -15.03 -29.65 -9.95
N ALA A 657 -15.66 -30.82 -10.10
CA ALA A 657 -16.84 -31.22 -9.35
C ALA A 657 -16.45 -32.06 -8.12
N HIS A 658 -16.06 -31.43 -7.00
CA HIS A 658 -15.89 -32.18 -5.75
C HIS A 658 -17.24 -32.76 -5.27
N ARG A 659 -17.58 -33.99 -5.68
CA ARG A 659 -18.76 -34.74 -5.20
C ARG A 659 -18.43 -35.83 -4.18
N VAL A 660 -17.15 -36.09 -3.91
CA VAL A 660 -16.79 -37.11 -2.91
C VAL A 660 -16.64 -36.46 -1.55
N LYS A 661 -17.66 -36.61 -0.68
CA LYS A 661 -17.46 -36.43 0.76
C LYS A 661 -16.43 -37.47 1.19
N PHE A 662 -15.32 -37.00 1.74
CA PHE A 662 -14.29 -37.81 2.40
C PHE A 662 -14.93 -38.93 3.25
N SER A 663 -14.74 -40.18 2.82
CA SER A 663 -15.05 -41.39 3.59
C SER A 663 -13.81 -42.26 3.54
N LEU A 664 -13.24 -42.55 4.71
CA LEU A 664 -12.10 -43.45 4.87
C LEU A 664 -12.42 -44.89 4.41
N ASP A 665 -13.71 -45.24 4.36
CA ASP A 665 -14.18 -46.62 4.18
C ASP A 665 -14.27 -47.07 2.70
N HIS A 666 -14.03 -46.19 1.72
CA HIS A 666 -14.27 -46.46 0.29
C HIS A 666 -13.06 -46.33 -0.65
N ARG A 667 -11.82 -46.31 -0.12
CA ARG A 667 -10.62 -46.44 -0.98
C ARG A 667 -10.42 -47.91 -1.38
N GLU A 668 -10.79 -48.27 -2.61
CA GLU A 668 -10.48 -49.60 -3.17
C GLU A 668 -9.04 -49.71 -3.71
N HIS A 669 -8.36 -48.59 -3.95
CA HIS A 669 -6.95 -48.54 -4.37
C HIS A 669 -6.17 -47.51 -3.57
N ASN A 670 -5.62 -47.95 -2.45
CA ASN A 670 -4.52 -47.28 -1.77
C ASN A 670 -3.27 -48.15 -2.00
N PRO A 671 -2.49 -47.97 -3.09
CA PRO A 671 -1.20 -48.61 -3.15
C PRO A 671 -0.33 -47.85 -2.15
N ASN A 672 -0.23 -48.34 -0.92
CA ASN A 672 0.90 -47.98 -0.08
C ASN A 672 2.15 -48.16 -0.95
N PRO A 673 2.97 -47.11 -1.18
CA PRO A 673 4.14 -47.23 -2.04
C PRO A 673 4.98 -48.41 -1.57
N LYS A 674 5.19 -49.40 -2.44
CA LYS A 674 6.01 -50.57 -2.13
C LYS A 674 7.45 -50.28 -2.54
N SER A 675 8.42 -50.67 -1.73
CA SER A 675 9.83 -50.60 -2.14
C SER A 675 10.10 -51.56 -3.32
N LYS A 676 11.28 -51.45 -3.95
CA LYS A 676 11.75 -52.41 -4.97
C LYS A 676 11.78 -53.87 -4.49
N THR A 677 11.68 -54.10 -3.18
CA THR A 677 11.64 -55.44 -2.54
C THR A 677 10.24 -55.89 -2.13
N GLY A 678 9.18 -55.12 -2.47
CA GLY A 678 7.78 -55.53 -2.30
C GLY A 678 7.18 -55.29 -0.91
N ASN A 679 7.94 -54.69 0.01
CA ASN A 679 7.45 -54.37 1.36
C ASN A 679 6.72 -53.01 1.41
N SER A 680 5.69 -52.92 2.26
CA SER A 680 4.95 -51.68 2.56
C SER A 680 5.88 -50.69 3.25
N THR A 681 6.07 -49.49 2.67
CA THR A 681 7.07 -48.52 3.16
C THR A 681 6.63 -47.74 4.41
N ASN A 682 5.39 -47.86 4.90
CA ASN A 682 4.87 -47.06 6.02
C ASN A 682 5.21 -45.56 5.91
N THR A 683 5.27 -45.03 4.68
CA THR A 683 5.60 -43.62 4.45
C THR A 683 4.37 -42.75 4.65
N THR A 684 4.16 -42.35 5.89
CA THR A 684 3.43 -41.11 6.21
C THR A 684 4.32 -40.27 7.11
N PHE A 685 5.30 -39.59 6.51
CA PHE A 685 5.78 -38.32 7.04
C PHE A 685 6.56 -37.61 5.92
N LEU A 686 5.93 -36.66 5.23
CA LEU A 686 6.72 -35.53 4.75
C LEU A 686 7.25 -34.85 6.02
N PRO A 687 8.54 -34.45 6.07
CA PRO A 687 9.08 -33.74 7.22
C PRO A 687 8.15 -32.59 7.62
N ALA A 688 7.95 -32.35 8.91
CA ALA A 688 6.95 -31.38 9.39
C ALA A 688 7.16 -29.98 8.79
N LYS A 689 8.41 -29.64 8.44
CA LYS A 689 8.77 -28.42 7.74
C LYS A 689 8.23 -28.33 6.32
N LEU A 690 8.18 -29.44 5.59
CA LEU A 690 7.63 -29.51 4.22
C LEU A 690 6.10 -29.39 4.20
N CYS A 691 5.45 -29.60 5.35
CA CYS A 691 4.01 -29.42 5.53
C CYS A 691 3.62 -27.97 5.88
N ASN A 692 4.59 -27.08 6.06
CA ASN A 692 4.33 -25.65 6.29
C ASN A 692 4.16 -24.91 4.97
N GLU A 693 3.51 -23.75 5.04
CA GLU A 693 3.43 -22.81 3.91
C GLU A 693 4.85 -22.36 3.50
N ASP A 694 5.12 -22.39 2.19
CA ASP A 694 6.38 -21.99 1.61
C ASP A 694 6.14 -21.11 0.37
N ILE A 695 7.03 -20.15 0.14
CA ILE A 695 6.89 -19.15 -0.93
C ILE A 695 8.13 -19.24 -1.83
N PHE A 696 7.91 -19.47 -3.12
CA PHE A 696 8.95 -19.44 -4.14
C PHE A 696 8.59 -18.44 -5.24
N SER A 697 9.61 -17.87 -5.88
CA SER A 697 9.46 -16.89 -6.96
C SER A 697 9.62 -17.57 -8.32
N TYR A 698 8.94 -17.05 -9.33
CA TYR A 698 9.08 -17.49 -10.73
C TYR A 698 8.91 -16.30 -11.67
N SER A 699 9.41 -16.41 -12.90
CA SER A 699 9.32 -15.35 -13.91
C SER A 699 7.95 -15.37 -14.59
N THR A 700 7.21 -14.27 -14.52
CA THR A 700 5.94 -14.10 -15.24
C THR A 700 6.13 -13.89 -16.73
N ASP A 701 7.30 -13.40 -17.16
CA ASP A 701 7.66 -13.29 -18.58
C ASP A 701 7.85 -14.67 -19.21
N GLU A 702 8.38 -15.61 -18.43
CA GLU A 702 8.60 -16.97 -18.87
C GLU A 702 7.36 -17.85 -18.67
N TYR A 703 6.60 -17.65 -17.59
CA TYR A 703 5.39 -18.42 -17.26
C TYR A 703 4.16 -17.51 -17.12
N ASN A 704 3.73 -16.93 -18.25
CA ASN A 704 2.62 -15.98 -18.28
C ASN A 704 1.24 -16.67 -18.19
N PHE A 705 0.86 -17.11 -16.99
CA PHE A 705 -0.46 -17.69 -16.75
C PHE A 705 -1.59 -16.66 -16.88
N HIS A 706 -1.30 -15.37 -16.71
CA HIS A 706 -2.31 -14.32 -16.79
C HIS A 706 -2.94 -14.25 -18.18
N ASP A 707 -2.11 -14.11 -19.21
CA ASP A 707 -2.59 -13.98 -20.58
C ASP A 707 -3.13 -15.32 -21.11
N ALA A 708 -2.50 -16.45 -20.74
CA ALA A 708 -2.99 -17.78 -21.08
C ALA A 708 -4.42 -18.01 -20.54
N VAL A 709 -4.70 -17.61 -19.29
CA VAL A 709 -6.06 -17.72 -18.73
C VAL A 709 -7.03 -16.74 -19.41
N ILE A 710 -6.60 -15.52 -19.75
CA ILE A 710 -7.43 -14.58 -20.52
C ILE A 710 -7.80 -15.17 -21.88
N ASP A 711 -6.83 -15.72 -22.60
CA ASP A 711 -7.03 -16.29 -23.94
C ASP A 711 -7.94 -17.51 -23.91
N MET A 712 -7.76 -18.39 -22.91
CA MET A 712 -8.68 -19.50 -22.66
C MET A 712 -10.10 -18.99 -22.34
N LEU A 713 -10.25 -17.99 -21.45
CA LEU A 713 -11.56 -17.45 -21.07
C LEU A 713 -12.28 -16.71 -22.20
N LYS A 714 -11.56 -16.12 -23.16
CA LYS A 714 -12.16 -15.51 -24.37
C LYS A 714 -12.89 -16.52 -25.24
N LEU A 715 -12.49 -17.79 -25.17
CA LEU A 715 -13.06 -18.88 -25.97
C LEU A 715 -14.25 -19.56 -25.27
N CYS A 716 -14.48 -19.24 -24.00
CA CYS A 716 -15.56 -19.84 -23.22
C CYS A 716 -16.95 -19.30 -23.61
N ASP A 717 -17.97 -20.15 -23.47
CA ASP A 717 -19.36 -19.75 -23.67
C ASP A 717 -19.79 -18.66 -22.68
N GLU A 718 -20.24 -17.53 -23.22
CA GLU A 718 -20.62 -16.33 -22.48
C GLU A 718 -21.79 -16.57 -21.50
N THR A 719 -22.66 -17.53 -21.82
CA THR A 719 -23.87 -17.84 -21.05
C THR A 719 -23.62 -18.86 -19.93
N LEU A 720 -22.53 -19.63 -20.03
CA LEU A 720 -22.13 -20.65 -19.05
C LEU A 720 -21.00 -20.17 -18.14
N VAL A 721 -19.89 -19.69 -18.72
CA VAL A 721 -18.70 -19.32 -17.96
C VAL A 721 -18.64 -17.80 -17.78
N GLY A 722 -18.92 -17.05 -18.84
CA GLY A 722 -18.90 -15.59 -18.80
C GLY A 722 -18.17 -14.94 -19.96
N THR A 723 -18.15 -13.62 -19.95
CA THR A 723 -17.50 -12.80 -20.98
C THR A 723 -16.87 -11.55 -20.37
N PHE A 724 -15.93 -10.93 -21.09
CA PHE A 724 -15.33 -9.66 -20.68
C PHE A 724 -16.28 -8.49 -20.99
N ARG A 725 -16.51 -7.59 -20.03
CA ARG A 725 -17.37 -6.39 -20.25
C ARG A 725 -16.80 -5.50 -21.36
N SER A 726 -17.70 -5.03 -22.21
CA SER A 726 -17.49 -3.84 -23.04
C SER A 726 -18.06 -2.61 -22.32
N LEU A 727 -17.50 -1.42 -22.56
CA LEU A 727 -18.04 -0.18 -22.02
C LEU A 727 -19.40 0.15 -22.65
N ALA A 728 -20.22 0.92 -21.95
CA ALA A 728 -21.58 1.29 -22.39
C ALA A 728 -21.62 2.08 -23.71
N ASP A 729 -20.48 2.63 -24.13
CA ASP A 729 -20.28 3.34 -25.40
C ASP A 729 -19.87 2.42 -26.57
N GLY A 730 -19.76 1.10 -26.34
CA GLY A 730 -19.38 0.12 -27.35
C GLY A 730 -17.88 0.05 -27.66
N THR A 731 -17.02 0.74 -26.90
CA THR A 731 -15.57 0.58 -27.04
C THR A 731 -15.09 -0.74 -26.41
N CYS A 732 -14.35 -1.54 -27.19
CA CYS A 732 -13.73 -2.78 -26.71
C CYS A 732 -12.64 -2.45 -25.68
N VAL A 733 -12.86 -2.86 -24.43
CA VAL A 733 -11.85 -2.80 -23.38
C VAL A 733 -10.81 -3.90 -23.64
N ILE A 734 -9.52 -3.59 -23.45
CA ILE A 734 -8.48 -4.62 -23.41
C ILE A 734 -8.89 -5.66 -22.34
N PRO A 735 -9.06 -6.95 -22.68
CA PRO A 735 -9.51 -7.96 -21.73
C PRO A 735 -8.60 -8.00 -20.50
N ARG A 736 -9.20 -7.91 -19.32
CA ARG A 736 -8.55 -8.03 -18.01
C ARG A 736 -9.39 -8.95 -17.15
N LEU A 737 -8.76 -9.82 -16.34
CA LEU A 737 -9.47 -10.76 -15.47
C LEU A 737 -10.50 -10.05 -14.57
N ASP A 738 -10.17 -8.85 -14.09
CA ASP A 738 -11.06 -8.02 -13.25
C ASP A 738 -12.37 -7.60 -13.94
N ASN A 739 -12.39 -7.60 -15.28
CA ASN A 739 -13.54 -7.21 -16.09
C ASN A 739 -14.31 -8.43 -16.64
N PHE A 740 -13.90 -9.65 -16.28
CA PHE A 740 -14.61 -10.87 -16.65
C PHE A 740 -15.87 -11.04 -15.80
N VAL A 741 -17.01 -11.26 -16.45
CA VAL A 741 -18.32 -11.37 -15.80
C VAL A 741 -18.84 -12.78 -15.89
N VAL A 742 -19.01 -13.39 -14.74
CA VAL A 742 -19.67 -14.70 -14.62
C VAL A 742 -21.20 -14.52 -14.54
N PRO A 743 -22.00 -15.27 -15.29
CA PRO A 743 -23.46 -15.22 -15.21
C PRO A 743 -23.97 -15.62 -13.81
N PRO A 744 -24.86 -14.84 -13.17
CA PRO A 744 -25.36 -15.17 -11.83
C PRO A 744 -26.04 -16.55 -11.71
N VAL A 745 -26.63 -17.02 -12.81
CA VAL A 745 -27.29 -18.33 -12.90
C VAL A 745 -26.31 -19.50 -12.82
N THR A 746 -25.02 -19.28 -13.10
CA THR A 746 -23.97 -20.30 -12.99
C THR A 746 -23.28 -20.28 -11.64
N LEU A 747 -23.72 -19.42 -10.71
CA LEU A 747 -23.19 -19.28 -9.35
C LEU A 747 -24.17 -19.72 -8.25
N THR A 748 -25.45 -19.96 -8.57
CA THR A 748 -26.51 -20.26 -7.60
C THR A 748 -26.75 -21.76 -7.41
N ARG A 749 -26.77 -22.22 -6.15
CA ARG A 749 -26.95 -23.66 -5.78
C ARG A 749 -28.41 -24.06 -5.53
N THR A 750 -29.37 -23.15 -5.62
CA THR A 750 -30.71 -23.30 -5.02
C THR A 750 -31.80 -23.94 -5.89
N CYS A 751 -31.50 -24.51 -7.07
CA CYS A 751 -32.55 -25.07 -7.93
C CYS A 751 -32.25 -26.53 -8.32
N GLN A 752 -33.25 -27.40 -8.17
CA GLN A 752 -33.25 -28.82 -8.56
C GLN A 752 -33.10 -29.10 -10.08
N HIS A 753 -32.70 -28.14 -10.91
CA HIS A 753 -32.45 -28.32 -12.35
C HIS A 753 -31.30 -27.39 -12.78
N GLY A 754 -30.20 -27.98 -13.23
CA GLY A 754 -28.86 -27.40 -13.25
C GLY A 754 -28.54 -26.35 -14.32
N LYS A 755 -27.54 -25.52 -13.96
CA LYS A 755 -26.61 -24.79 -14.86
C LYS A 755 -25.18 -24.72 -14.29
N LEU A 756 -25.02 -24.77 -12.97
CA LEU A 756 -23.70 -24.81 -12.32
C LEU A 756 -22.89 -26.06 -12.71
N GLU A 757 -23.50 -27.25 -12.71
CA GLU A 757 -22.79 -28.50 -13.02
C GLU A 757 -22.35 -28.55 -14.48
N SER A 758 -23.21 -28.13 -15.40
CA SER A 758 -22.87 -28.02 -16.82
C SER A 758 -21.81 -26.95 -17.09
N ALA A 759 -21.82 -25.83 -16.37
CA ALA A 759 -20.76 -24.82 -16.47
C ALA A 759 -19.43 -25.30 -15.87
N GLN A 760 -19.47 -26.12 -14.81
CA GLN A 760 -18.27 -26.74 -14.22
C GLN A 760 -17.67 -27.80 -15.14
N GLU A 761 -18.50 -28.67 -15.70
CA GLU A 761 -18.12 -29.69 -16.70
C GLU A 761 -17.52 -29.01 -17.93
N TYR A 762 -18.21 -28.02 -18.49
CA TYR A 762 -17.72 -27.25 -19.63
C TYR A 762 -16.38 -26.58 -19.36
N LEU A 763 -16.21 -25.91 -18.20
CA LEU A 763 -14.94 -25.29 -17.85
C LEU A 763 -13.84 -26.35 -17.63
N SER A 764 -14.19 -27.55 -17.15
CA SER A 764 -13.26 -28.68 -17.05
C SER A 764 -12.75 -29.11 -18.42
N ASP A 765 -13.67 -29.30 -19.37
CA ASP A 765 -13.35 -29.71 -20.74
C ASP A 765 -12.48 -28.67 -21.46
N ILE A 766 -12.77 -27.38 -21.26
CA ILE A 766 -11.96 -26.29 -21.83
C ILE A 766 -10.52 -26.37 -21.30
N VAL A 767 -10.33 -26.50 -19.98
CA VAL A 767 -8.98 -26.58 -19.39
C VAL A 767 -8.24 -27.84 -19.84
N ASP A 768 -8.93 -28.97 -19.96
CA ASP A 768 -8.33 -30.22 -20.44
C ASP A 768 -7.96 -30.17 -21.93
N SER A 769 -8.73 -29.40 -22.72
CA SER A 769 -8.50 -29.25 -24.16
C SER A 769 -7.46 -28.17 -24.53
N ASP A 770 -7.13 -27.25 -23.63
CA ASP A 770 -6.18 -26.16 -23.88
C ASP A 770 -4.73 -26.65 -23.78
N SER A 771 -4.19 -27.11 -24.92
CA SER A 771 -2.83 -27.62 -24.98
C SER A 771 -1.75 -26.59 -24.67
N GLU A 772 -2.01 -25.29 -24.93
CA GLU A 772 -1.03 -24.23 -24.71
C GLU A 772 -0.93 -23.91 -23.21
N PHE A 773 -2.08 -23.73 -22.56
CA PHE A 773 -2.16 -23.58 -21.11
C PHE A 773 -1.60 -24.80 -20.37
N LEU A 774 -1.95 -26.03 -20.81
CA LEU A 774 -1.43 -27.24 -20.19
C LEU A 774 0.08 -27.42 -20.39
N SER A 775 0.62 -27.08 -21.57
CA SER A 775 2.07 -27.10 -21.80
C SER A 775 2.79 -26.08 -20.93
N LEU A 776 2.20 -24.88 -20.74
CA LEU A 776 2.73 -23.86 -19.84
C LEU A 776 2.75 -24.36 -18.38
N PHE A 777 1.64 -24.97 -17.94
CA PHE A 777 1.51 -25.56 -16.61
C PHE A 777 2.50 -26.69 -16.37
N ASP A 778 2.62 -27.64 -17.30
CA ASP A 778 3.55 -28.76 -17.19
C ASP A 778 4.99 -28.28 -17.09
N ARG A 779 5.37 -27.33 -17.95
CA ARG A 779 6.71 -26.74 -17.94
C ARG A 779 6.99 -26.03 -16.63
N PHE A 780 6.04 -25.22 -16.13
CA PHE A 780 6.15 -24.56 -14.83
C PHE A 780 6.34 -25.56 -13.69
N VAL A 781 5.55 -26.64 -13.67
CA VAL A 781 5.67 -27.69 -12.65
C VAL A 781 7.04 -28.37 -12.72
N VAL A 782 7.53 -28.72 -13.91
CA VAL A 782 8.78 -29.47 -14.10
C VAL A 782 10.02 -28.61 -13.87
N GLU A 783 10.02 -27.38 -14.36
CA GLU A 783 11.19 -26.49 -14.38
C GLU A 783 11.28 -25.61 -13.14
N THR A 784 10.16 -25.33 -12.47
CA THR A 784 10.12 -24.43 -11.30
C THR A 784 9.65 -25.11 -10.01
N VAL A 785 8.43 -25.67 -10.00
CA VAL A 785 7.81 -26.19 -8.76
C VAL A 785 8.54 -27.42 -8.24
N LEU A 786 8.81 -28.38 -9.12
CA LEU A 786 9.41 -29.66 -8.75
C LEU A 786 10.86 -29.50 -8.26
N PRO A 787 11.75 -28.71 -8.89
CA PRO A 787 13.08 -28.43 -8.37
C PRO A 787 13.04 -27.78 -6.98
N HIS A 788 12.11 -26.85 -6.76
CA HIS A 788 11.92 -26.21 -5.45
C HIS A 788 11.52 -27.23 -4.37
N LEU A 789 10.49 -28.03 -4.63
CA LEU A 789 10.03 -29.08 -3.70
C LEU A 789 11.11 -30.14 -3.42
N LYS A 790 11.86 -30.55 -4.44
CA LYS A 790 12.98 -31.48 -4.29
C LYS A 790 14.10 -30.91 -3.42
N ASN A 791 14.44 -29.63 -3.61
CA ASN A 791 15.46 -28.97 -2.79
C ASN A 791 15.00 -28.86 -1.33
N GLN A 792 13.74 -28.48 -1.08
CA GLN A 792 13.18 -28.43 0.27
C GLN A 792 13.18 -29.81 0.95
N LEU A 793 12.81 -30.86 0.22
CA LEU A 793 12.87 -32.23 0.74
C LEU A 793 14.31 -32.61 1.08
N ARG A 794 15.28 -32.29 0.22
CA ARG A 794 16.70 -32.53 0.47
C ARG A 794 17.21 -31.82 1.73
N LEU A 795 16.85 -30.55 1.90
CA LEU A 795 17.23 -29.75 3.07
C LEU A 795 16.64 -30.33 4.37
N CYS A 796 15.37 -30.75 4.35
CA CYS A 796 14.75 -31.37 5.51
C CYS A 796 15.44 -32.70 5.89
N LEU A 797 15.81 -33.53 4.91
CA LEU A 797 16.47 -34.81 5.16
C LEU A 797 17.91 -34.65 5.68
N LEU A 798 18.64 -33.63 5.21
CA LEU A 798 19.99 -33.29 5.70
C LEU A 798 20.03 -32.86 7.18
N GLU A 799 18.93 -32.30 7.69
CA GLU A 799 18.84 -31.83 9.07
C GLU A 799 18.40 -32.93 10.06
N GLU A 800 17.71 -33.98 9.58
CA GLU A 800 17.12 -35.03 10.42
C GLU A 800 18.03 -36.28 10.59
N ASP A 801 18.88 -36.63 9.61
CA ASP A 801 19.77 -37.80 9.68
C ASP A 801 21.24 -37.47 9.34
N ASN A 802 22.18 -37.83 10.23
CA ASN A 802 23.62 -37.77 10.00
C ASN A 802 24.14 -38.86 9.03
N SER A 803 23.26 -39.67 8.43
CA SER A 803 23.63 -40.69 7.45
C SER A 803 23.32 -40.23 6.04
N THR A 804 24.35 -40.05 5.22
CA THR A 804 24.30 -39.57 3.84
C THR A 804 23.69 -40.55 2.82
N SER A 805 23.20 -41.71 3.25
CA SER A 805 22.79 -42.79 2.33
C SER A 805 21.41 -42.61 1.68
N SER A 806 20.54 -41.73 2.19
CA SER A 806 19.14 -41.57 1.70
C SER A 806 18.93 -40.36 0.77
N ILE A 807 19.94 -39.51 0.57
CA ILE A 807 19.80 -38.22 -0.14
C ILE A 807 19.72 -38.37 -1.66
N ASP A 808 20.29 -39.45 -2.21
CA ASP A 808 20.38 -39.68 -3.65
C ASP A 808 19.33 -40.67 -4.20
N GLU A 809 18.36 -41.09 -3.37
CA GLU A 809 17.29 -41.96 -3.85
C GLU A 809 16.29 -41.19 -4.76
N PRO A 810 15.94 -41.73 -5.94
CA PRO A 810 15.00 -41.08 -6.83
C PRO A 810 13.59 -41.05 -6.23
N VAL A 811 13.06 -39.85 -6.01
CA VAL A 811 11.69 -39.61 -5.51
C VAL A 811 10.75 -39.26 -6.67
N THR A 812 9.64 -39.97 -6.77
CA THR A 812 8.57 -39.71 -7.75
C THR A 812 7.52 -38.79 -7.14
N PHE A 813 7.19 -37.69 -7.84
CA PHE A 813 6.13 -36.76 -7.46
C PHE A 813 4.95 -36.91 -8.42
N TYR A 814 3.74 -36.83 -7.89
CA TYR A 814 2.48 -36.81 -8.65
C TYR A 814 1.83 -35.44 -8.45
N TYR A 815 1.24 -34.87 -9.50
CA TYR A 815 0.51 -33.61 -9.45
C TYR A 815 -0.77 -33.73 -10.29
N GLN A 816 -1.78 -32.92 -9.96
CA GLN A 816 -3.06 -32.93 -10.66
C GLN A 816 -2.92 -32.23 -12.01
N ARG A 817 -3.31 -32.95 -13.08
CA ARG A 817 -3.37 -32.45 -14.45
C ARG A 817 -4.65 -33.00 -15.11
N PRO A 818 -5.53 -32.15 -15.67
CA PRO A 818 -5.44 -30.69 -15.76
C PRO A 818 -5.55 -29.99 -14.38
N PRO A 819 -4.98 -28.79 -14.21
CA PRO A 819 -5.10 -28.06 -12.95
C PRO A 819 -6.53 -27.55 -12.73
N THR A 820 -6.87 -27.26 -11.47
CA THR A 820 -8.18 -26.69 -11.15
C THR A 820 -8.16 -25.16 -11.29
N ILE A 821 -9.00 -24.63 -12.18
CA ILE A 821 -9.24 -23.18 -12.32
C ILE A 821 -10.45 -22.79 -11.49
N ARG A 822 -10.34 -21.66 -10.79
CA ARG A 822 -11.38 -21.11 -9.91
C ARG A 822 -11.65 -19.65 -10.24
N ILE A 823 -12.90 -19.32 -10.56
CA ILE A 823 -13.36 -17.95 -10.89
C ILE A 823 -14.27 -17.45 -9.75
N GLN A 824 -13.98 -16.27 -9.22
CA GLN A 824 -14.67 -15.67 -8.07
C GLN A 824 -14.99 -14.18 -8.34
N PRO A 825 -16.23 -13.69 -8.09
CA PRO A 825 -16.60 -12.31 -8.39
C PRO A 825 -16.28 -11.32 -7.25
N GLY A 826 -15.91 -10.08 -7.64
CA GLY A 826 -15.87 -8.87 -6.81
C GLY A 826 -14.56 -8.62 -6.02
N PRO A 827 -14.22 -7.35 -5.71
CA PRO A 827 -12.91 -6.99 -5.18
C PRO A 827 -12.65 -7.69 -3.85
N ALA A 828 -11.55 -8.44 -3.75
CA ALA A 828 -11.18 -9.20 -2.56
C ALA A 828 -10.80 -8.26 -1.39
N ARG A 829 -11.78 -7.66 -0.73
CA ARG A 829 -11.63 -6.92 0.54
C ARG A 829 -11.96 -7.78 1.76
N ALA A 830 -12.54 -8.96 1.57
CA ALA A 830 -12.54 -9.98 2.60
C ALA A 830 -11.13 -10.59 2.64
N LEU A 831 -10.48 -10.58 3.80
CA LEU A 831 -9.43 -11.55 4.10
C LEU A 831 -10.04 -12.94 3.88
N VAL A 832 -9.89 -13.48 2.67
CA VAL A 832 -10.22 -14.87 2.41
C VAL A 832 -9.19 -15.63 3.22
N ARG A 833 -9.67 -16.40 4.21
CA ARG A 833 -8.81 -17.29 4.98
C ARG A 833 -7.96 -18.09 3.97
N PRO A 834 -6.63 -18.16 4.15
CA PRO A 834 -5.78 -19.03 3.35
C PRO A 834 -6.43 -20.41 3.26
N HIS A 835 -6.60 -20.88 2.05
CA HIS A 835 -7.24 -22.15 1.77
C HIS A 835 -6.41 -23.27 2.42
N HIS A 836 -7.07 -24.20 3.08
CA HIS A 836 -6.44 -25.46 3.47
C HIS A 836 -7.04 -26.55 2.60
N ASP A 837 -6.20 -27.25 1.84
CA ASP A 837 -6.60 -28.45 1.09
C ASP A 837 -7.23 -29.51 2.00
N ALA A 838 -6.92 -29.48 3.30
CA ALA A 838 -7.58 -30.31 4.31
C ALA A 838 -9.10 -30.07 4.45
N GLU A 839 -9.63 -28.94 3.95
CA GLU A 839 -11.04 -28.55 4.07
C GLU A 839 -11.91 -28.99 2.88
N TYR A 840 -11.30 -29.48 1.78
CA TYR A 840 -12.00 -29.98 0.61
C TYR A 840 -11.52 -31.39 0.24
N GLY A 841 -12.45 -32.26 -0.14
CA GLY A 841 -12.20 -33.69 -0.33
C GLY A 841 -11.02 -33.97 -1.26
N ARG A 842 -10.07 -34.75 -0.72
CA ARG A 842 -8.84 -35.23 -1.35
C ARG A 842 -9.12 -36.01 -2.64
N GLU A 843 -8.52 -35.60 -3.74
CA GLU A 843 -8.18 -36.50 -4.85
C GLU A 843 -6.68 -36.37 -5.11
N TYR A 844 -5.93 -37.28 -4.49
CA TYR A 844 -4.58 -37.72 -4.88
C TYR A 844 -4.42 -39.18 -4.46
#